data_AF-A0A2S5LUC5-F1
#
_entry.id   AF-A0A2S5LUC5-F1
#
_cell.length_a   1.000
_cell.length_b   1.000
_cell.length_c   1.000
_cell.angle_alpha   90.00
_cell.angle_beta   90.00
_cell.angle_gamma   90.00
#
_symmetry.space_group_name_H-M   'P 1'
#
loop_
_entity.id
_entity.type
_entity.pdbx_description
1 polymer ?
#
loop_
_entity_poly.entity_id
_entity_poly.type
_entity_poly.pdbx_seq_one_letter_code
_entity_poly.pdbx_strand_id
1 'polypeptide(L)'
;MNKLIGASLFVILIAIGWQLDIQFSAAEKINKAFPPSVEVRIQLENIESLIPSDDPSLKLFKSTYESRLTLRALTCTQGHSIGRLDSIKSIKKLAIDRDCLKEQDDQLQELIGLKLVGFRLAQPPIKPLVKLGPPSVIHGTDGVEIQMGKSASKAGVAVLRGTRSEFISVEIPSGKKIASLPTIPEASQTNYSISPNGRVFAIPVNNKDLRFVDNETGQDLLLAKDLNQIYAWLPEVQAALVRDNKSGSDNGGVSLIDFKIGTVKPYSVPLKNQSWALHLSESPSRLLIGSYKDFSLIENTRSSDGVDSTVIKDYKIKSPSANVSSHTPTLMLDGEAIVFVTGRDFMLFNLETRGEKIWESGEIIVNNYAKLSEDSVLVDAYGLPGTGGTKPFVFNIKNSTLSPVETEEGNQGIIYELNGRTGFMRRSYQKVWIGDDLQTGKAESLDAMIAGRKLEKQLQALEQEERIAKAREDAIKAAEDISRMQRQINANGRANINPAQLRESLLRQAEQSRYTSAAAEAPVAEPAPMAPSTNVYTASANEARRQAILTTKNRMVGNIPSNARVEAIGVYETKDRSPAGISVIVKKSDKPIVLMLSAYESVRWNLIKESGANLAAVIATGYNLPQVTGAGVTKTVIKHGNYAYQQSGSGYTALNNDAMMWTGKPISKFQGAYAGTVFVVGN
;
A
#
# COMPACT_ATOMS: atom_id res chain seq x y z
N MET A 1 56.39 11.41 66.59
CA MET A 1 56.58 10.67 65.31
C MET A 1 55.28 10.29 64.60
N ASN A 2 54.17 9.95 65.28
CA ASN A 2 52.92 9.55 64.59
C ASN A 2 52.19 10.65 63.80
N LYS A 3 52.50 11.94 64.00
CA LYS A 3 51.94 13.05 63.18
C LYS A 3 52.68 13.28 61.85
N LEU A 4 53.93 12.83 61.71
CA LEU A 4 54.70 12.98 60.45
C LEU A 4 54.40 11.87 59.43
N ILE A 5 54.03 10.67 59.90
CA ILE A 5 53.71 9.52 59.04
C ILE A 5 52.35 9.73 58.35
N GLY A 6 51.37 10.34 59.04
CA GLY A 6 50.06 10.67 58.46
C GLY A 6 50.12 11.72 57.35
N ALA A 7 51.02 12.71 57.45
CA ALA A 7 51.21 13.73 56.41
C ALA A 7 51.88 13.17 55.15
N SER A 8 52.86 12.26 55.30
CA SER A 8 53.51 11.60 54.15
C SER A 8 52.57 10.65 53.40
N LEU A 9 51.71 9.91 54.10
CA LEU A 9 50.73 9.03 53.44
C LEU A 9 49.64 9.82 52.68
N PHE A 10 49.24 10.99 53.19
CA PHE A 10 48.26 11.86 52.53
C PHE A 10 48.83 12.55 51.29
N VAL A 11 50.12 12.94 51.32
CA VAL A 11 50.83 13.47 50.14
C VAL A 11 51.02 12.41 49.06
N ILE A 12 51.29 11.15 49.45
CA ILE A 12 51.41 10.03 48.49
C ILE A 12 50.06 9.70 47.84
N LEU A 13 48.95 9.67 48.59
CA LEU A 13 47.62 9.42 48.03
C LEU A 13 47.13 10.55 47.10
N ILE A 14 47.46 11.81 47.40
CA ILE A 14 47.19 12.94 46.50
C ILE A 14 48.09 12.88 45.26
N ALA A 15 49.37 12.50 45.39
CA ALA A 15 50.29 12.36 44.28
C ALA A 15 49.90 11.22 43.30
N ILE A 16 49.37 10.10 43.81
CA ILE A 16 48.91 8.97 42.97
C ILE A 16 47.68 9.36 42.13
N GLY A 17 46.74 10.12 42.68
CA GLY A 17 45.59 10.63 41.92
C GLY A 17 45.98 11.60 40.81
N TRP A 18 47.05 12.38 41.00
CA TRP A 18 47.56 13.34 40.01
C TRP A 18 48.45 12.70 38.94
N GLN A 19 49.11 11.58 39.25
CA GLN A 19 49.96 10.86 38.30
C GLN A 19 49.17 10.12 37.20
N LEU A 20 47.92 9.74 37.47
CA LEU A 20 47.10 9.01 36.49
C LEU A 20 46.60 9.91 35.36
N ASP A 21 46.28 11.19 35.64
CA ASP A 21 45.74 12.11 34.62
C ASP A 21 46.79 12.58 33.61
N ILE A 22 48.07 12.61 33.98
CA ILE A 22 49.18 13.11 33.13
C ILE A 22 49.44 12.19 31.92
N GLN A 23 49.02 10.93 31.99
CA GLN A 23 49.19 9.94 30.92
C GLN A 23 48.13 10.07 29.82
N PHE A 24 47.01 10.76 30.09
CA PHE A 24 45.95 10.94 29.11
C PHE A 24 46.26 12.09 28.15
N SER A 25 45.99 11.86 26.87
CA SER A 25 45.89 12.90 25.86
C SER A 25 44.79 13.90 26.20
N ALA A 26 44.84 15.09 25.59
CA ALA A 26 43.81 16.12 25.80
C ALA A 26 42.39 15.58 25.49
N ALA A 27 42.24 14.81 24.40
CA ALA A 27 40.98 14.22 24.00
C ALA A 27 40.46 13.20 25.03
N GLU A 28 41.32 12.32 25.54
CA GLU A 28 40.94 11.35 26.58
C GLU A 28 40.49 12.05 27.87
N LYS A 29 41.18 13.13 28.27
CA LYS A 29 40.76 13.90 29.45
C LYS A 29 39.39 14.54 29.27
N ILE A 30 39.13 15.10 28.09
CA ILE A 30 37.81 15.67 27.75
C ILE A 30 36.74 14.59 27.78
N ASN A 31 36.95 13.45 27.13
CA ASN A 31 35.99 12.35 27.10
C ASN A 31 35.80 11.70 28.49
N LYS A 32 36.78 11.76 29.39
CA LYS A 32 36.58 11.35 30.80
C LYS A 32 35.85 12.40 31.63
N ALA A 33 36.07 13.69 31.35
CA ALA A 33 35.34 14.79 31.99
C ALA A 33 33.87 14.82 31.55
N PHE A 34 33.64 14.54 30.28
CA PHE A 34 32.35 14.56 29.59
C PHE A 34 32.17 13.25 28.81
N PRO A 35 31.85 12.15 29.51
CA PRO A 35 31.68 10.85 28.89
C PRO A 35 30.62 10.90 27.78
N PRO A 36 30.74 10.03 26.76
CA PRO A 36 29.64 9.78 25.84
C PRO A 36 28.36 9.44 26.61
N SER A 37 27.21 9.73 25.98
CA SER A 37 25.90 9.43 26.53
C SER A 37 25.78 7.98 27.04
N VAL A 38 24.85 7.74 27.94
CA VAL A 38 24.59 6.40 28.50
C VAL A 38 24.26 5.42 27.37
N GLU A 39 23.48 5.87 26.39
CA GLU A 39 23.05 5.09 25.23
C GLU A 39 24.24 4.70 24.34
N VAL A 40 25.17 5.62 24.06
CA VAL A 40 26.41 5.31 23.31
C VAL A 40 27.19 4.20 24.02
N ARG A 41 27.34 4.29 25.35
CA ARG A 41 28.11 3.32 26.13
C ARG A 41 27.43 1.95 26.18
N ILE A 42 26.11 1.91 26.34
CA ILE A 42 25.34 0.65 26.29
C ILE A 42 25.48 -0.01 24.91
N GLN A 43 25.35 0.76 23.83
CA GLN A 43 25.51 0.22 22.47
C GLN A 43 26.94 -0.25 22.19
N LEU A 44 27.95 0.43 22.74
CA LEU A 44 29.34 -0.01 22.66
C LEU A 44 29.56 -1.34 23.37
N GLU A 45 29.01 -1.53 24.57
CA GLU A 45 29.09 -2.80 25.30
C GLU A 45 28.36 -3.93 24.55
N ASN A 46 27.21 -3.61 23.93
CA ASN A 46 26.47 -4.57 23.09
C ASN A 46 27.30 -5.03 21.89
N ILE A 47 27.97 -4.13 21.16
CA ILE A 47 28.79 -4.54 20.01
C ILE A 47 30.02 -5.34 20.45
N GLU A 48 30.62 -5.00 21.59
CA GLU A 48 31.77 -5.74 22.15
C GLU A 48 31.38 -7.14 22.64
N SER A 49 30.16 -7.33 23.14
CA SER A 49 29.66 -8.66 23.55
C SER A 49 29.21 -9.53 22.37
N LEU A 50 28.80 -8.93 21.25
CA LEU A 50 28.34 -9.65 20.06
C LEU A 50 29.47 -10.14 19.15
N ILE A 51 30.65 -9.52 19.24
CA ILE A 51 31.78 -9.84 18.38
C ILE A 51 32.87 -10.50 19.23
N PRO A 52 33.39 -11.68 18.85
CA PRO A 52 34.52 -12.30 19.53
C PRO A 52 35.70 -11.33 19.66
N SER A 53 36.37 -11.34 20.82
CA SER A 53 37.45 -10.40 21.14
C SER A 53 38.65 -10.49 20.19
N ASP A 54 38.82 -11.64 19.53
CA ASP A 54 39.87 -11.95 18.57
C ASP A 54 39.48 -11.63 17.11
N ASP A 55 38.23 -11.25 16.83
CA ASP A 55 37.78 -10.88 15.49
C ASP A 55 38.46 -9.57 15.03
N PRO A 56 39.17 -9.55 13.87
CA PRO A 56 39.81 -8.35 13.34
C PRO A 56 38.85 -7.18 13.14
N SER A 57 37.56 -7.46 12.88
CA SER A 57 36.52 -6.45 12.68
C SER A 57 36.25 -5.64 13.93
N LEU A 58 36.34 -6.25 15.12
CA LEU A 58 36.20 -5.54 16.39
C LEU A 58 37.36 -4.56 16.60
N LYS A 59 38.59 -4.98 16.30
CA LYS A 59 39.77 -4.11 16.39
C LYS A 59 39.67 -2.91 15.45
N LEU A 60 39.26 -3.14 14.20
CA LEU A 60 39.05 -2.08 13.21
C LEU A 60 37.94 -1.11 13.66
N PHE A 61 36.84 -1.65 14.19
CA PHE A 61 35.76 -0.85 14.76
C PHE A 61 36.24 0.01 15.93
N LYS A 62 36.95 -0.56 16.92
CA LYS A 62 37.52 0.19 18.05
C LYS A 62 38.43 1.32 17.59
N SER A 63 39.32 1.07 16.63
CA SER A 63 40.17 2.10 16.06
C SER A 63 39.38 3.25 15.42
N THR A 64 38.29 2.92 14.71
CA THR A 64 37.41 3.92 14.09
C THR A 64 36.64 4.71 15.15
N TYR A 65 36.13 4.03 16.17
CA TYR A 65 35.41 4.61 17.30
C TYR A 65 36.29 5.58 18.10
N GLU A 66 37.52 5.19 18.43
CA GLU A 66 38.50 6.06 19.12
C GLU A 66 38.85 7.31 18.31
N SER A 67 38.96 7.16 16.98
CA SER A 67 39.19 8.30 16.08
C SER A 67 38.01 9.27 16.14
N ARG A 68 36.77 8.77 16.20
CA ARG A 68 35.55 9.59 16.33
C ARG A 68 35.42 10.22 17.72
N LEU A 69 35.80 9.52 18.78
CA LEU A 69 35.88 10.08 20.13
C LEU A 69 36.88 11.24 20.22
N THR A 70 38.01 11.13 19.52
CA THR A 70 38.99 12.21 19.42
C THR A 70 38.39 13.42 18.70
N LEU A 71 37.72 13.20 17.56
CA LEU A 71 37.05 14.28 16.83
C LEU A 71 35.93 14.94 17.64
N ARG A 72 35.15 14.18 18.39
CA ARG A 72 34.14 14.69 19.32
C ARG A 72 34.76 15.65 20.33
N ALA A 73 35.85 15.22 20.98
CA ALA A 73 36.53 16.03 21.98
C ALA A 73 37.08 17.32 21.37
N LEU A 74 37.75 17.25 20.21
CA LEU A 74 38.37 18.40 19.56
C LEU A 74 37.33 19.40 19.02
N THR A 75 36.26 18.90 18.39
CA THR A 75 35.21 19.73 17.79
C THR A 75 34.46 20.54 18.85
N CYS A 76 34.08 19.91 19.97
CA CYS A 76 33.28 20.59 21.00
C CYS A 76 34.12 21.40 21.99
N THR A 77 35.45 21.37 21.91
CA THR A 77 36.34 22.17 22.76
C THR A 77 37.08 23.26 22.02
N GLN A 78 36.67 23.57 20.78
CA GLN A 78 37.26 24.67 20.02
C GLN A 78 37.29 25.96 20.86
N GLY A 79 38.49 26.54 21.00
CA GLY A 79 38.73 27.74 21.81
C GLY A 79 39.23 27.49 23.24
N HIS A 80 39.26 26.24 23.71
CA HIS A 80 39.82 25.88 25.02
C HIS A 80 41.18 25.18 24.86
N SER A 81 42.24 25.74 25.43
CA SER A 81 43.54 25.07 25.48
C SER A 81 43.58 24.07 26.63
N ILE A 82 43.53 22.78 26.33
CA ILE A 82 43.67 21.72 27.34
C ILE A 82 45.14 21.31 27.44
N GLY A 83 45.78 21.70 28.53
CA GLY A 83 47.17 21.40 28.83
C GLY A 83 47.39 20.00 29.40
N ARG A 84 48.66 19.56 29.36
CA ARG A 84 49.08 18.28 29.94
C ARG A 84 48.86 18.22 31.46
N LEU A 85 48.85 19.36 32.15
CA LEU A 85 48.65 19.45 33.60
C LEU A 85 47.19 19.67 34.02
N ASP A 86 46.28 19.86 33.08
CA ASP A 86 44.87 19.99 33.42
C ASP A 86 44.30 18.66 33.94
N SER A 87 43.65 18.73 35.10
CA SER A 87 42.95 17.60 35.70
C SER A 87 41.58 17.38 35.07
N ILE A 88 41.04 16.16 35.12
CA ILE A 88 39.67 15.89 34.68
C ILE A 88 38.66 16.78 35.45
N LYS A 89 38.93 17.07 36.73
CA LYS A 89 38.09 17.91 37.58
C LYS A 89 38.09 19.39 37.17
N SER A 90 39.21 19.92 36.68
CA SER A 90 39.27 21.30 36.15
C SER A 90 38.58 21.39 34.79
N ILE A 91 38.77 20.38 33.93
CA ILE A 91 38.11 20.29 32.61
C ILE A 91 36.59 20.24 32.75
N LYS A 92 36.06 19.53 33.76
CA LYS A 92 34.61 19.51 34.04
C LYS A 92 33.96 20.88 34.28
N LYS A 93 34.76 21.89 34.63
CA LYS A 93 34.30 23.26 34.89
C LYS A 93 34.33 24.16 33.64
N LEU A 94 34.90 23.68 32.54
CA LEU A 94 34.95 24.45 31.29
C LEU A 94 33.54 24.63 30.73
N ALA A 95 33.30 25.80 30.14
CA ALA A 95 32.09 26.10 29.40
C ALA A 95 32.17 25.47 28.00
N ILE A 96 31.95 24.15 27.96
CA ILE A 96 31.86 23.37 26.71
C ILE A 96 30.41 23.37 26.22
N ASP A 97 30.25 23.49 24.91
CA ASP A 97 28.96 23.39 24.23
C ASP A 97 28.36 21.99 24.42
N ARG A 98 27.23 21.92 25.14
CA ARG A 98 26.53 20.67 25.43
C ARG A 98 25.74 20.17 24.24
N ASP A 99 25.27 21.07 23.38
CA ASP A 99 24.53 20.71 22.19
C ASP A 99 25.48 20.10 21.15
N CYS A 100 26.70 20.64 21.02
CA CYS A 100 27.77 20.00 20.24
C CYS A 100 28.06 18.57 20.73
N LEU A 101 28.25 18.37 22.04
CA LEU A 101 28.53 17.03 22.59
C LEU A 101 27.38 16.05 22.30
N LYS A 102 26.14 16.53 22.39
CA LYS A 102 24.94 15.74 22.08
C LYS A 102 24.90 15.36 20.60
N GLU A 103 25.17 16.30 19.68
CA GLU A 103 25.21 16.02 18.25
C GLU A 103 26.30 15.00 17.89
N GLN A 104 27.49 15.12 18.50
CA GLN A 104 28.57 14.16 18.33
C GLN A 104 28.21 12.78 18.91
N ASP A 105 27.49 12.73 20.04
CA ASP A 105 26.99 11.48 20.60
C ASP A 105 25.94 10.82 19.68
N ASP A 106 25.03 11.60 19.08
CA ASP A 106 24.08 11.11 18.07
C ASP A 106 24.82 10.48 16.86
N GLN A 107 25.91 11.11 16.38
CA GLN A 107 26.74 10.56 15.29
C GLN A 107 27.46 9.26 15.70
N LEU A 108 27.90 9.16 16.95
CA LEU A 108 28.50 7.93 17.48
C LEU A 108 27.46 6.80 17.57
N GLN A 109 26.25 7.08 18.05
CA GLN A 109 25.16 6.10 18.09
C GLN A 109 24.81 5.59 16.69
N GLU A 110 24.72 6.50 15.71
CA GLU A 110 24.45 6.11 14.33
C GLU A 110 25.55 5.19 13.78
N LEU A 111 26.82 5.53 13.99
CA LEU A 111 27.95 4.69 13.59
C LEU A 111 27.88 3.29 14.24
N ILE A 112 27.64 3.22 15.55
CA ILE A 112 27.56 1.94 16.27
C ILE A 112 26.38 1.11 15.76
N GLY A 113 25.20 1.73 15.63
CA GLY A 113 24.00 1.05 15.13
C GLY A 113 24.16 0.53 13.71
N LEU A 114 24.77 1.31 12.81
CA LEU A 114 25.07 0.85 11.45
C LEU A 114 26.00 -0.36 11.45
N LYS A 115 27.05 -0.35 12.29
CA LYS A 115 27.99 -1.49 12.41
C LYS A 115 27.28 -2.72 12.96
N LEU A 116 26.47 -2.56 14.01
CA LEU A 116 25.67 -3.64 14.58
C LEU A 116 24.77 -4.32 13.54
N VAL A 117 24.07 -3.52 12.73
CA VAL A 117 23.28 -4.05 11.60
C VAL A 117 24.18 -4.81 10.62
N GLY A 118 25.34 -4.27 10.26
CA GLY A 118 26.31 -4.93 9.37
C GLY A 118 26.82 -6.27 9.89
N PHE A 119 27.09 -6.37 11.20
CA PHE A 119 27.47 -7.62 11.85
C PHE A 119 26.33 -8.64 11.83
N ARG A 120 25.09 -8.21 12.14
CA ARG A 120 23.91 -9.08 12.05
C ARG A 120 23.64 -9.55 10.61
N LEU A 121 23.91 -8.74 9.60
CA LEU A 121 23.78 -9.14 8.19
C LEU A 121 24.84 -10.17 7.76
N ALA A 122 26.04 -10.12 8.33
CA ALA A 122 27.13 -11.06 8.01
C ALA A 122 26.99 -12.42 8.72
N GLN A 123 26.15 -12.52 9.74
CA GLN A 123 25.92 -13.77 10.46
C GLN A 123 25.10 -14.77 9.62
N PRO A 124 25.27 -16.10 9.84
CA PRO A 124 24.45 -17.13 9.19
C PRO A 124 22.95 -16.96 9.48
N PRO A 125 22.04 -17.46 8.64
CA PRO A 125 20.59 -17.38 8.89
C PRO A 125 20.16 -17.74 10.32
N ILE A 126 19.18 -17.03 10.91
CA ILE A 126 18.64 -17.39 12.25
C ILE A 126 18.17 -18.85 12.24
N LYS A 127 17.42 -19.20 11.20
CA LYS A 127 16.99 -20.56 10.90
C LYS A 127 17.40 -20.90 9.47
N PRO A 128 17.95 -22.10 9.21
CA PRO A 128 18.23 -22.54 7.86
C PRO A 128 17.00 -22.41 6.95
N LEU A 129 17.22 -22.11 5.68
CA LEU A 129 16.17 -22.17 4.67
C LEU A 129 15.70 -23.63 4.52
N VAL A 130 14.40 -23.85 4.57
CA VAL A 130 13.78 -25.18 4.44
C VAL A 130 12.68 -25.17 3.38
N LYS A 131 12.37 -26.32 2.79
CA LYS A 131 11.14 -26.46 2.00
C LYS A 131 9.93 -26.29 2.92
N LEU A 132 8.90 -25.59 2.48
CA LEU A 132 7.71 -25.34 3.30
C LEU A 132 6.76 -26.54 3.31
N GLY A 133 6.70 -27.31 2.22
CA GLY A 133 5.86 -28.49 2.11
C GLY A 133 4.37 -28.13 2.00
N PRO A 134 3.48 -29.06 2.40
CA PRO A 134 2.04 -28.83 2.34
C PRO A 134 1.61 -27.67 3.26
N PRO A 135 0.43 -27.06 3.01
CA PRO A 135 0.01 -25.87 3.73
C PRO A 135 -0.07 -26.12 5.24
N SER A 136 0.67 -25.33 5.99
CA SER A 136 0.74 -25.36 7.45
C SER A 136 0.17 -24.09 8.03
N VAL A 137 -0.58 -24.21 9.14
CA VAL A 137 -1.20 -23.07 9.80
C VAL A 137 -0.31 -22.52 10.91
N ILE A 138 -0.12 -21.21 10.90
CA ILE A 138 0.47 -20.43 11.97
C ILE A 138 -0.65 -19.66 12.64
N HIS A 139 -0.85 -19.94 13.93
CA HIS A 139 -1.79 -19.22 14.77
C HIS A 139 -1.13 -17.96 15.32
N GLY A 140 -1.92 -16.90 15.52
CA GLY A 140 -1.48 -15.76 16.31
C GLY A 140 -0.95 -16.21 17.67
N THR A 141 0.32 -15.94 17.95
CA THR A 141 0.92 -16.20 19.27
C THR A 141 0.63 -15.03 20.20
N ASP A 142 0.44 -15.30 21.49
CA ASP A 142 0.26 -14.27 22.53
C ASP A 142 -0.91 -13.30 22.29
N GLY A 143 -1.98 -13.76 21.64
CA GLY A 143 -3.17 -12.96 21.36
C GLY A 143 -3.01 -11.95 20.21
N VAL A 144 -1.90 -12.03 19.45
CA VAL A 144 -1.65 -11.18 18.27
C VAL A 144 -2.56 -11.60 17.11
N GLU A 145 -3.45 -10.72 16.68
CA GLU A 145 -4.29 -10.95 15.51
C GLU A 145 -3.52 -10.64 14.23
N ILE A 146 -3.04 -11.68 13.54
CA ILE A 146 -2.15 -11.50 12.39
C ILE A 146 -2.87 -10.77 11.24
N GLN A 147 -2.33 -9.62 10.85
CA GLN A 147 -2.80 -8.79 9.75
C GLN A 147 -2.00 -9.03 8.46
N MET A 148 -0.71 -9.32 8.57
CA MET A 148 0.23 -9.42 7.43
C MET A 148 1.55 -10.04 7.88
N GLY A 149 2.38 -10.45 6.93
CA GLY A 149 3.71 -10.98 7.22
C GLY A 149 4.70 -10.76 6.09
N LYS A 150 5.99 -10.88 6.41
CA LYS A 150 7.11 -10.88 5.46
C LYS A 150 8.08 -11.99 5.83
N SER A 151 8.59 -12.70 4.83
CA SER A 151 9.56 -13.79 5.04
C SER A 151 10.95 -13.40 4.57
N ALA A 152 11.97 -13.93 5.25
CA ALA A 152 13.34 -13.84 4.81
C ALA A 152 13.58 -14.75 3.60
N SER A 153 14.22 -14.23 2.55
CA SER A 153 14.42 -14.97 1.30
C SER A 153 15.42 -16.13 1.42
N LYS A 154 16.36 -16.06 2.38
CA LYS A 154 17.41 -17.07 2.61
C LYS A 154 17.38 -17.66 4.03
N ALA A 155 16.25 -17.57 4.73
CA ALA A 155 16.11 -18.11 6.08
C ALA A 155 14.70 -18.69 6.33
N GLY A 156 14.62 -19.68 7.22
CA GLY A 156 13.37 -20.27 7.73
C GLY A 156 12.61 -19.37 8.70
N VAL A 157 12.53 -18.06 8.42
CA VAL A 157 11.95 -17.06 9.33
C VAL A 157 10.96 -16.15 8.61
N ALA A 158 9.92 -15.75 9.33
CA ALA A 158 9.02 -14.67 8.94
C ALA A 158 8.77 -13.72 10.13
N VAL A 159 8.47 -12.46 9.82
CA VAL A 159 7.88 -11.53 10.78
C VAL A 159 6.41 -11.39 10.45
N LEU A 160 5.55 -11.61 11.44
CA LEU A 160 4.11 -11.38 11.37
C LEU A 160 3.79 -10.11 12.13
N ARG A 161 2.88 -9.31 11.58
CA ARG A 161 2.40 -8.06 12.18
C ARG A 161 0.94 -8.22 12.57
N GLY A 162 0.61 -7.79 13.78
CA GLY A 162 -0.75 -7.73 14.28
C GLY A 162 -1.49 -6.43 13.95
N THR A 163 -2.78 -6.37 14.29
CA THR A 163 -3.65 -5.20 14.03
C THR A 163 -3.25 -3.96 14.83
N ARG A 164 -2.53 -4.13 15.95
CA ARG A 164 -2.06 -3.04 16.82
C ARG A 164 -0.62 -2.60 16.55
N SER A 165 -0.08 -2.94 15.38
CA SER A 165 1.34 -2.72 15.03
C SER A 165 2.32 -3.42 15.99
N GLU A 166 1.88 -4.52 16.57
CA GLU A 166 2.74 -5.48 17.25
C GLU A 166 3.39 -6.40 16.21
N PHE A 167 4.63 -6.82 16.47
CA PHE A 167 5.38 -7.65 15.53
C PHE A 167 5.94 -8.87 16.26
N ILE A 168 5.87 -10.03 15.61
CA ILE A 168 6.39 -11.30 16.13
C ILE A 168 7.26 -11.96 15.07
N SER A 169 8.45 -12.39 15.49
CA SER A 169 9.35 -13.20 14.69
C SER A 169 9.02 -14.67 14.91
N VAL A 170 8.81 -15.43 13.84
CA VAL A 170 8.44 -16.85 13.88
C VAL A 170 9.29 -17.68 12.93
N GLU A 171 9.55 -18.92 13.32
CA GLU A 171 10.10 -19.96 12.46
C GLU A 171 9.02 -20.44 11.49
N ILE A 172 9.38 -20.67 10.24
CA ILE A 172 8.48 -21.20 9.20
C ILE A 172 9.02 -22.52 8.64
N PRO A 173 8.16 -23.55 8.43
CA PRO A 173 6.70 -23.49 8.51
C PRO A 173 6.10 -23.71 9.91
N SER A 174 6.91 -24.01 10.94
CA SER A 174 6.42 -24.48 12.26
C SER A 174 5.56 -23.48 13.02
N GLY A 175 5.67 -22.18 12.73
CA GLY A 175 5.02 -21.12 13.48
C GLY A 175 5.61 -20.88 14.87
N LYS A 176 6.71 -21.56 15.22
CA LYS A 176 7.33 -21.42 16.54
C LYS A 176 7.86 -20.01 16.71
N LYS A 177 7.41 -19.33 17.78
CA LYS A 177 7.88 -17.99 18.13
C LYS A 177 9.40 -18.00 18.37
N ILE A 178 10.09 -17.05 17.75
CA ILE A 178 11.50 -16.73 17.96
C ILE A 178 11.59 -15.57 18.96
N ALA A 179 10.93 -14.44 18.66
CA ALA A 179 10.96 -13.24 19.50
C ALA A 179 9.68 -12.41 19.36
N SER A 180 9.33 -11.69 20.42
CA SER A 180 8.44 -10.53 20.33
C SER A 180 9.28 -9.32 19.94
N LEU A 181 8.85 -8.58 18.93
CA LEU A 181 9.50 -7.36 18.50
C LEU A 181 8.73 -6.14 19.06
N PRO A 182 9.33 -4.94 19.09
CA PRO A 182 8.70 -3.75 19.63
C PRO A 182 7.37 -3.41 18.93
N THR A 183 6.37 -3.04 19.72
CA THR A 183 5.13 -2.46 19.18
C THR A 183 5.39 -1.01 18.81
N ILE A 184 5.15 -0.66 17.54
CA ILE A 184 5.43 0.66 16.99
C ILE A 184 4.16 1.19 16.33
N PRO A 185 3.33 1.98 17.05
CA PRO A 185 2.07 2.51 16.53
C PRO A 185 2.25 3.27 15.20
N GLU A 186 3.36 3.97 15.05
CA GLU A 186 3.69 4.81 13.89
C GLU A 186 4.37 4.04 12.74
N ALA A 187 4.40 2.71 12.82
CA ALA A 187 4.97 1.87 11.77
C ALA A 187 4.15 1.95 10.47
N SER A 188 4.84 1.99 9.33
CA SER A 188 4.20 1.85 8.02
C SER A 188 3.45 0.53 7.90
N GLN A 189 2.30 0.57 7.22
CA GLN A 189 1.47 -0.60 7.00
C GLN A 189 2.06 -1.58 5.97
N THR A 190 2.98 -1.18 5.09
CA THR A 190 3.38 -2.02 3.94
C THR A 190 4.87 -2.08 3.65
N ASN A 191 5.66 -1.11 4.16
CA ASN A 191 7.02 -0.87 3.67
C ASN A 191 8.11 -1.44 4.59
N TYR A 192 7.76 -2.33 5.52
CA TYR A 192 8.74 -3.01 6.35
C TYR A 192 9.44 -4.15 5.58
N SER A 193 10.70 -4.41 5.95
CA SER A 193 11.57 -5.33 5.22
C SER A 193 12.39 -6.19 6.17
N ILE A 194 12.53 -7.48 5.84
CA ILE A 194 13.38 -8.41 6.57
C ILE A 194 14.61 -8.73 5.72
N SER A 195 15.77 -8.72 6.35
CA SER A 195 17.04 -9.10 5.71
C SER A 195 17.02 -10.55 5.21
N PRO A 196 17.80 -10.90 4.17
CA PRO A 196 17.78 -12.24 3.58
C PRO A 196 18.09 -13.37 4.58
N ASN A 197 19.00 -13.15 5.52
CA ASN A 197 19.35 -14.12 6.59
C ASN A 197 18.35 -14.11 7.77
N GLY A 198 17.35 -13.23 7.72
CA GLY A 198 16.29 -13.11 8.71
C GLY A 198 16.70 -12.47 10.02
N ARG A 199 17.92 -11.91 10.16
CA ARG A 199 18.46 -11.38 11.43
C ARG A 199 18.05 -9.95 11.76
N VAL A 200 17.89 -9.14 10.73
CA VAL A 200 17.54 -7.73 10.85
C VAL A 200 16.17 -7.49 10.24
N PHE A 201 15.33 -6.77 10.98
CA PHE A 201 14.03 -6.29 10.53
C PHE A 201 14.03 -4.77 10.49
N ALA A 202 13.69 -4.19 9.35
CA ALA A 202 13.66 -2.75 9.13
C ALA A 202 12.21 -2.25 9.03
N ILE A 203 11.86 -1.29 9.88
CA ILE A 203 10.51 -0.77 10.07
C ILE A 203 10.51 0.74 9.79
N PRO A 204 9.83 1.19 8.74
CA PRO A 204 9.59 2.62 8.52
C PRO A 204 8.71 3.18 9.65
N VAL A 205 9.13 4.28 10.27
CA VAL A 205 8.43 4.96 11.37
C VAL A 205 8.14 6.39 10.96
N ASN A 206 6.91 6.87 11.23
CA ASN A 206 6.48 8.24 10.93
C ASN A 206 6.63 8.66 9.46
N ASN A 207 6.71 7.69 8.53
CA ASN A 207 7.05 7.91 7.11
C ASN A 207 8.33 8.73 6.89
N LYS A 208 9.22 8.78 7.88
CA LYS A 208 10.41 9.64 7.85
C LYS A 208 11.68 8.90 8.20
N ASP A 209 11.62 8.06 9.24
CA ASP A 209 12.77 7.41 9.83
C ASP A 209 12.67 5.89 9.66
N LEU A 210 13.80 5.21 9.74
CA LEU A 210 13.89 3.77 9.55
C LEU A 210 14.49 3.14 10.81
N ARG A 211 13.69 2.33 11.50
CA ARG A 211 14.14 1.58 12.68
C ARG A 211 14.61 0.19 12.27
N PHE A 212 15.79 -0.20 12.73
CA PHE A 212 16.32 -1.54 12.60
C PHE A 212 16.22 -2.27 13.94
N VAL A 213 15.69 -3.49 13.90
CA VAL A 213 15.45 -4.34 15.05
C VAL A 213 16.14 -5.68 14.81
N ASP A 214 16.74 -6.23 15.86
CA ASP A 214 17.23 -7.60 15.90
C ASP A 214 16.05 -8.56 15.95
N ASN A 215 15.90 -9.35 14.90
CA ASN A 215 14.77 -10.24 14.74
C ASN A 215 14.87 -11.52 15.60
N GLU A 216 16.03 -11.78 16.20
CA GLU A 216 16.26 -12.90 17.12
C GLU A 216 15.94 -12.53 18.57
N THR A 217 16.16 -11.27 18.96
CA THR A 217 16.04 -10.82 20.36
C THR A 217 14.94 -9.78 20.59
N GLY A 218 14.49 -9.10 19.54
CA GLY A 218 13.58 -7.94 19.65
C GLY A 218 14.27 -6.63 20.02
N GLN A 219 15.61 -6.63 20.13
CA GLN A 219 16.37 -5.44 20.52
C GLN A 219 16.43 -4.38 19.40
N ASP A 220 16.24 -3.11 19.76
CA ASP A 220 16.47 -1.99 18.85
C ASP A 220 17.97 -1.87 18.52
N LEU A 221 18.31 -1.89 17.22
CA LEU A 221 19.69 -1.79 16.73
C LEU A 221 20.05 -0.36 16.32
N LEU A 222 19.15 0.32 15.61
CA LEU A 222 19.38 1.65 15.06
C LEU A 222 18.06 2.35 14.75
N LEU A 223 17.97 3.65 15.01
CA LEU A 223 16.96 4.53 14.41
C LEU A 223 17.67 5.48 13.43
N ALA A 224 17.61 5.17 12.14
CA ALA A 224 18.23 5.98 11.11
C ALA A 224 17.28 7.10 10.70
N LYS A 225 17.68 8.34 10.98
CA LYS A 225 16.86 9.53 10.73
C LYS A 225 16.82 9.84 9.23
N ASP A 226 15.66 10.31 8.77
CA ASP A 226 15.43 10.75 7.39
C ASP A 226 15.54 9.67 6.30
N LEU A 227 15.57 8.40 6.69
CA LEU A 227 15.49 7.24 5.80
C LEU A 227 14.11 6.61 5.93
N ASN A 228 13.42 6.33 4.83
CA ASN A 228 12.03 5.85 4.88
C ASN A 228 11.91 4.34 4.70
N GLN A 229 12.54 3.75 3.68
CA GLN A 229 12.24 2.38 3.24
C GLN A 229 13.50 1.68 2.72
N ILE A 230 13.61 0.37 2.94
CA ILE A 230 14.60 -0.48 2.25
C ILE A 230 14.05 -0.85 0.86
N TYR A 231 14.78 -0.51 -0.20
CA TYR A 231 14.51 -1.04 -1.55
C TYR A 231 15.12 -2.42 -1.74
N ALA A 232 16.38 -2.60 -1.35
CA ALA A 232 17.10 -3.87 -1.47
C ALA A 232 18.13 -4.05 -0.35
N TRP A 233 18.26 -5.29 0.12
CA TRP A 233 19.38 -5.71 0.95
C TRP A 233 20.50 -6.24 0.07
N LEU A 234 21.75 -5.90 0.41
CA LEU A 234 22.96 -6.32 -0.29
C LEU A 234 23.91 -7.00 0.71
N PRO A 235 23.54 -8.18 1.23
CA PRO A 235 24.30 -8.81 2.32
C PRO A 235 25.72 -9.20 1.90
N GLU A 236 25.95 -9.50 0.63
CA GLU A 236 27.25 -9.92 0.10
C GLU A 236 28.29 -8.79 0.18
N VAL A 237 27.81 -7.55 0.11
CA VAL A 237 28.62 -6.35 0.32
C VAL A 237 28.23 -5.63 1.62
N GLN A 238 27.51 -6.27 2.55
CA GLN A 238 27.07 -5.68 3.83
C GLN A 238 26.49 -4.26 3.68
N ALA A 239 25.55 -4.08 2.75
CA ALA A 239 24.92 -2.79 2.46
C ALA A 239 23.40 -2.92 2.26
N ALA A 240 22.72 -1.80 2.14
CA ALA A 240 21.34 -1.72 1.69
C ALA A 240 21.09 -0.47 0.84
N LEU A 241 20.15 -0.57 -0.10
CA LEU A 241 19.60 0.56 -0.82
C LEU A 241 18.34 1.03 -0.10
N VAL A 242 18.27 2.33 0.15
CA VAL A 242 17.20 2.93 0.94
C VAL A 242 16.63 4.17 0.29
N ARG A 243 15.36 4.45 0.58
CA ARG A 243 14.76 5.74 0.28
C ARG A 243 15.19 6.76 1.32
N ASP A 244 15.80 7.84 0.88
CA ASP A 244 16.25 8.98 1.64
C ASP A 244 15.32 10.18 1.36
N ASN A 245 14.80 10.78 2.43
CA ASN A 245 13.88 11.91 2.36
C ASN A 245 14.60 13.26 2.20
N LYS A 246 15.91 13.33 2.46
CA LYS A 246 16.71 14.56 2.34
C LYS A 246 17.18 14.79 0.91
N SER A 247 17.53 13.74 0.18
CA SER A 247 18.02 13.89 -1.18
C SER A 247 16.86 14.38 -2.06
N GLY A 248 16.96 15.62 -2.53
CA GLY A 248 16.00 16.23 -3.44
C GLY A 248 15.74 15.37 -4.69
N SER A 249 14.75 15.75 -5.48
CA SER A 249 14.17 14.98 -6.61
C SER A 249 15.14 14.46 -7.68
N ASP A 250 16.42 14.84 -7.65
CA ASP A 250 17.36 14.60 -8.73
C ASP A 250 17.70 13.11 -8.94
N ASN A 251 17.84 12.33 -7.85
CA ASN A 251 18.10 10.88 -7.89
C ASN A 251 16.93 10.04 -7.33
N GLY A 252 15.71 10.59 -7.30
CA GLY A 252 14.56 9.90 -6.72
C GLY A 252 14.65 9.62 -5.22
N GLY A 253 15.62 10.23 -4.52
CA GLY A 253 15.84 10.04 -3.09
C GLY A 253 16.32 8.62 -2.75
N VAL A 254 17.27 8.04 -3.49
CA VAL A 254 17.89 6.75 -3.14
C VAL A 254 19.29 6.96 -2.57
N SER A 255 19.56 6.35 -1.42
CA SER A 255 20.88 6.33 -0.77
C SER A 255 21.33 4.88 -0.54
N LEU A 256 22.65 4.69 -0.50
CA LEU A 256 23.29 3.44 -0.10
C LEU A 256 23.81 3.58 1.32
N ILE A 257 23.36 2.66 2.18
CA ILE A 257 23.93 2.47 3.51
C ILE A 257 25.01 1.41 3.41
N ASP A 258 26.25 1.78 3.69
CA ASP A 258 27.35 0.84 3.90
C ASP A 258 27.45 0.51 5.40
N PHE A 259 26.95 -0.66 5.80
CA PHE A 259 26.98 -1.08 7.19
C PHE A 259 28.36 -1.52 7.65
N LYS A 260 29.23 -1.96 6.73
CA LYS A 260 30.60 -2.37 7.05
C LYS A 260 31.45 -1.17 7.42
N ILE A 261 31.32 -0.05 6.73
CA ILE A 261 32.07 1.18 7.00
C ILE A 261 31.31 2.09 7.99
N GLY A 262 29.98 2.07 7.96
CA GLY A 262 29.12 2.91 8.81
C GLY A 262 28.87 4.27 8.17
N THR A 263 28.52 4.29 6.89
CA THR A 263 28.30 5.52 6.12
C THR A 263 27.04 5.43 5.27
N VAL A 264 26.39 6.56 5.04
CA VAL A 264 25.27 6.71 4.09
C VAL A 264 25.71 7.67 2.99
N LYS A 265 25.60 7.27 1.73
CA LYS A 265 25.92 8.11 0.57
C LYS A 265 24.82 8.06 -0.49
N PRO A 266 24.61 9.11 -1.28
CA PRO A 266 23.68 9.06 -2.41
C PRO A 266 23.98 7.88 -3.34
N TYR A 267 22.94 7.21 -3.82
CA TYR A 267 23.07 6.12 -4.78
C TYR A 267 22.95 6.68 -6.20
N SER A 268 24.10 6.85 -6.86
CA SER A 268 24.17 7.47 -8.18
C SER A 268 23.86 6.47 -9.28
N VAL A 269 22.59 6.42 -9.69
CA VAL A 269 22.14 5.68 -10.87
C VAL A 269 21.37 6.62 -11.80
N PRO A 270 21.46 6.47 -13.14
CA PRO A 270 20.80 7.38 -14.08
C PRO A 270 19.27 7.40 -13.96
N LEU A 271 18.69 6.31 -13.46
CA LEU A 271 17.25 6.18 -13.28
C LEU A 271 16.75 7.17 -12.21
N LYS A 272 15.51 7.67 -12.36
CA LYS A 272 14.85 8.53 -11.38
C LYS A 272 13.60 7.85 -10.84
N ASN A 273 13.16 8.25 -9.65
CA ASN A 273 11.90 7.82 -9.02
C ASN A 273 11.76 6.30 -8.88
N GLN A 274 12.83 5.64 -8.43
CA GLN A 274 12.85 4.20 -8.18
C GLN A 274 11.71 3.80 -7.25
N SER A 275 10.94 2.79 -7.67
CA SER A 275 9.82 2.27 -6.89
C SER A 275 10.07 0.85 -6.38
N TRP A 276 10.99 0.11 -7.00
CA TRP A 276 11.31 -1.26 -6.62
C TRP A 276 12.78 -1.60 -6.90
N ALA A 277 13.26 -2.63 -6.19
CA ALA A 277 14.52 -3.29 -6.49
C ALA A 277 14.38 -4.80 -6.23
N LEU A 278 15.06 -5.60 -7.04
CA LEU A 278 15.01 -7.06 -7.02
C LEU A 278 16.44 -7.62 -7.12
N HIS A 279 16.84 -8.44 -6.16
CA HIS A 279 18.15 -9.10 -6.17
C HIS A 279 18.17 -10.22 -7.22
N LEU A 280 19.24 -10.30 -8.01
CA LEU A 280 19.39 -11.25 -9.13
C LEU A 280 20.48 -12.29 -8.86
N SER A 281 21.63 -11.87 -8.36
CA SER A 281 22.75 -12.78 -8.05
C SER A 281 23.57 -12.29 -6.89
N GLU A 282 24.14 -13.23 -6.13
CA GLU A 282 24.98 -12.95 -4.96
C GLU A 282 26.44 -12.66 -5.35
N SER A 283 26.95 -13.38 -6.35
CA SER A 283 28.33 -13.28 -6.79
C SER A 283 28.41 -13.15 -8.32
N PRO A 284 28.71 -11.94 -8.83
CA PRO A 284 28.78 -10.66 -8.10
C PRO A 284 27.39 -10.22 -7.60
N SER A 285 27.35 -9.27 -6.65
CA SER A 285 26.10 -8.77 -6.06
C SER A 285 25.36 -7.93 -7.10
N ARG A 286 24.36 -8.53 -7.76
CA ARG A 286 23.58 -7.89 -8.83
C ARG A 286 22.13 -7.72 -8.43
N LEU A 287 21.57 -6.60 -8.83
CA LEU A 287 20.15 -6.29 -8.65
C LEU A 287 19.58 -5.59 -9.87
N LEU A 288 18.29 -5.74 -10.07
CA LEU A 288 17.48 -4.88 -10.92
C LEU A 288 16.90 -3.76 -10.06
N ILE A 289 17.03 -2.51 -10.50
CA ILE A 289 16.34 -1.37 -9.89
C ILE A 289 15.51 -0.67 -10.95
N GLY A 290 14.28 -0.32 -10.61
CA GLY A 290 13.32 0.11 -11.63
C GLY A 290 12.29 1.14 -11.17
N SER A 291 11.70 1.77 -12.18
CA SER A 291 10.57 2.69 -12.05
C SER A 291 9.69 2.56 -13.30
N TYR A 292 8.42 2.20 -13.11
CA TYR A 292 7.43 2.06 -14.18
C TYR A 292 7.88 1.17 -15.35
N LYS A 293 8.41 1.77 -16.42
CA LYS A 293 8.81 1.10 -17.66
C LYS A 293 10.31 0.91 -17.79
N ASP A 294 11.10 1.67 -17.04
CA ASP A 294 12.55 1.72 -17.19
C ASP A 294 13.19 1.08 -15.95
N PHE A 295 14.17 0.21 -16.18
CA PHE A 295 14.92 -0.43 -15.09
C PHE A 295 16.32 -0.82 -15.54
N SER A 296 17.24 -0.94 -14.59
CA SER A 296 18.66 -1.17 -14.85
C SER A 296 19.15 -2.36 -14.03
N LEU A 297 19.96 -3.22 -14.64
CA LEU A 297 20.79 -4.19 -13.96
C LEU A 297 22.05 -3.48 -13.45
N ILE A 298 22.26 -3.56 -12.14
CA ILE A 298 23.38 -2.95 -11.46
C ILE A 298 24.19 -4.02 -10.76
N GLU A 299 25.50 -3.91 -10.90
CA GLU A 299 26.46 -4.68 -10.12
C GLU A 299 27.04 -3.81 -9.01
N ASN A 300 27.05 -4.35 -7.80
CA ASN A 300 27.61 -3.70 -6.62
C ASN A 300 28.87 -4.44 -6.19
N THR A 301 29.97 -3.71 -6.10
CA THR A 301 31.29 -4.26 -5.77
C THR A 301 31.85 -3.55 -4.54
N ARG A 302 32.40 -4.32 -3.61
CA ARG A 302 33.04 -3.76 -2.42
C ARG A 302 34.53 -3.50 -2.68
N SER A 303 34.94 -2.26 -2.44
CA SER A 303 36.34 -1.81 -2.40
C SER A 303 36.76 -1.50 -0.96
N SER A 304 38.00 -1.01 -0.75
CA SER A 304 38.46 -0.51 0.55
C SER A 304 37.68 0.72 1.00
N ASP A 305 37.19 1.51 0.04
CA ASP A 305 36.63 2.84 0.26
C ASP A 305 35.09 2.80 0.38
N GLY A 306 34.48 1.66 0.08
CA GLY A 306 33.04 1.43 0.27
C GLY A 306 32.46 0.44 -0.71
N VAL A 307 31.19 0.65 -1.04
CA VAL A 307 30.49 -0.08 -2.10
C VAL A 307 30.35 0.83 -3.31
N ASP A 308 30.83 0.36 -4.45
CA ASP A 308 30.73 0.99 -5.75
C ASP A 308 29.66 0.28 -6.58
N SER A 309 29.00 1.01 -7.46
CA SER A 309 27.84 0.54 -8.21
C SER A 309 28.00 0.87 -9.69
N THR A 310 27.88 -0.14 -10.54
CA THR A 310 28.05 -0.02 -11.98
C THR A 310 26.80 -0.49 -12.70
N VAL A 311 26.25 0.34 -13.59
CA VAL A 311 25.15 -0.05 -14.47
C VAL A 311 25.70 -0.99 -15.53
N ILE A 312 25.21 -2.22 -15.54
CA ILE A 312 25.60 -3.26 -16.51
C ILE A 312 24.72 -3.19 -17.76
N LYS A 313 23.41 -3.03 -17.57
CA LYS A 313 22.44 -3.06 -18.66
C LYS A 313 21.18 -2.30 -18.31
N ASP A 314 20.70 -1.48 -19.24
CA ASP A 314 19.40 -0.83 -19.14
C ASP A 314 18.34 -1.61 -19.92
N TYR A 315 17.12 -1.55 -19.38
CA TYR A 315 15.91 -2.16 -19.91
C TYR A 315 14.79 -1.15 -19.99
N LYS A 316 13.94 -1.34 -20.99
CA LYS A 316 12.75 -0.55 -21.21
C LYS A 316 11.62 -1.43 -21.72
N ILE A 317 10.49 -1.37 -21.03
CA ILE A 317 9.24 -1.99 -21.46
C ILE A 317 8.66 -1.16 -22.62
N LYS A 318 8.55 -1.77 -23.79
CA LYS A 318 8.06 -1.15 -25.03
C LYS A 318 6.55 -1.17 -25.13
N SER A 319 5.90 -2.17 -24.52
CA SER A 319 4.46 -2.30 -24.56
C SER A 319 3.73 -1.03 -24.06
N PRO A 320 2.81 -0.44 -24.86
CA PRO A 320 2.20 0.86 -24.54
C PRO A 320 1.41 0.87 -23.24
N SER A 321 0.61 -0.16 -23.00
CA SER A 321 -0.24 -0.33 -21.82
C SER A 321 0.50 -0.90 -20.62
N ALA A 322 1.72 -1.41 -20.80
CA ALA A 322 2.42 -2.12 -19.75
C ALA A 322 3.20 -1.20 -18.82
N ASN A 323 3.18 -1.46 -17.51
CA ASN A 323 4.11 -0.88 -16.56
C ASN A 323 4.30 -1.85 -15.39
N VAL A 324 5.49 -1.84 -14.78
CA VAL A 324 5.67 -2.51 -13.50
C VAL A 324 4.86 -1.74 -12.47
N SER A 325 3.88 -2.42 -11.83
CA SER A 325 3.15 -1.86 -10.71
C SER A 325 4.09 -1.48 -9.55
N SER A 326 3.57 -0.85 -8.50
CA SER A 326 4.39 -0.46 -7.34
C SER A 326 4.96 -1.64 -6.53
N HIS A 327 4.58 -2.88 -6.85
CA HIS A 327 5.13 -4.06 -6.20
C HIS A 327 6.41 -4.53 -6.90
N THR A 328 7.35 -5.04 -6.11
CA THR A 328 8.57 -5.65 -6.65
C THR A 328 8.20 -6.82 -7.58
N PRO A 329 8.77 -6.89 -8.79
CA PRO A 329 8.61 -8.05 -9.65
C PRO A 329 9.15 -9.33 -9.01
N THR A 330 8.64 -10.48 -9.43
CA THR A 330 9.15 -11.78 -9.05
C THR A 330 10.10 -12.31 -10.13
N LEU A 331 11.26 -12.80 -9.71
CA LEU A 331 12.20 -13.48 -10.59
C LEU A 331 11.69 -14.90 -10.92
N MET A 332 11.66 -15.26 -12.19
CA MET A 332 11.14 -16.53 -12.71
C MET A 332 12.10 -17.11 -13.74
N LEU A 333 11.84 -18.35 -14.17
CA LEU A 333 12.63 -19.04 -15.19
C LEU A 333 14.12 -19.06 -14.84
N ASP A 334 14.46 -19.44 -13.61
CA ASP A 334 15.84 -19.55 -13.14
C ASP A 334 16.65 -18.25 -13.25
N GLY A 335 15.97 -17.10 -13.19
CA GLY A 335 16.61 -15.80 -13.28
C GLY A 335 16.61 -15.17 -14.67
N GLU A 336 16.10 -15.85 -15.69
CA GLU A 336 16.06 -15.34 -17.06
C GLU A 336 14.96 -14.30 -17.28
N ALA A 337 13.92 -14.27 -16.42
CA ALA A 337 12.78 -13.38 -16.61
C ALA A 337 12.24 -12.82 -15.29
N ILE A 338 11.58 -11.67 -15.40
CA ILE A 338 10.75 -11.12 -14.33
C ILE A 338 9.28 -11.22 -14.72
N VAL A 339 8.45 -11.55 -13.74
CA VAL A 339 6.99 -11.54 -13.85
C VAL A 339 6.44 -10.49 -12.89
N PHE A 340 5.47 -9.70 -13.36
CA PHE A 340 4.82 -8.67 -12.58
C PHE A 340 3.40 -8.39 -13.07
N VAL A 341 2.61 -7.77 -12.21
CA VAL A 341 1.30 -7.23 -12.56
C VAL A 341 1.46 -5.87 -13.22
N THR A 342 0.75 -5.69 -14.33
CA THR A 342 0.66 -4.45 -15.11
C THR A 342 -0.81 -4.04 -15.29
N GLY A 343 -1.25 -3.00 -14.60
CA GLY A 343 -2.66 -2.62 -14.56
C GLY A 343 -3.52 -3.69 -13.88
N ARG A 344 -4.21 -4.52 -14.68
CA ARG A 344 -4.95 -5.71 -14.23
C ARG A 344 -4.40 -7.01 -14.82
N ASP A 345 -3.38 -6.92 -15.67
CA ASP A 345 -2.85 -8.03 -16.45
C ASP A 345 -1.51 -8.50 -15.88
N PHE A 346 -1.07 -9.69 -16.28
CA PHE A 346 0.28 -10.16 -15.98
C PHE A 346 1.19 -9.91 -17.18
N MET A 347 2.46 -9.65 -16.89
CA MET A 347 3.50 -9.53 -17.90
C MET A 347 4.75 -10.29 -17.47
N LEU A 348 5.37 -10.93 -18.45
CA LEU A 348 6.71 -11.46 -18.39
C LEU A 348 7.64 -10.63 -19.26
N PHE A 349 8.79 -10.29 -18.71
CA PHE A 349 9.88 -9.66 -19.41
C PHE A 349 11.14 -10.53 -19.29
N ASN A 350 11.66 -11.01 -20.41
CA ASN A 350 12.89 -11.80 -20.45
C ASN A 350 14.12 -10.87 -20.43
N LEU A 351 15.01 -11.05 -19.47
CA LEU A 351 16.17 -10.19 -19.21
C LEU A 351 17.29 -10.39 -20.25
N GLU A 352 17.33 -11.53 -20.93
CA GLU A 352 18.33 -11.80 -21.95
C GLU A 352 17.88 -11.29 -23.32
N THR A 353 16.79 -11.86 -23.83
CA THR A 353 16.22 -11.62 -25.17
C THR A 353 15.46 -10.31 -25.28
N ARG A 354 15.07 -9.69 -24.14
CA ARG A 354 14.17 -8.53 -24.07
C ARG A 354 12.77 -8.81 -24.64
N GLY A 355 12.39 -10.09 -24.71
CA GLY A 355 11.06 -10.52 -25.09
C GLY A 355 10.02 -10.09 -24.05
N GLU A 356 8.88 -9.61 -24.53
CA GLU A 356 7.74 -9.19 -23.72
C GLU A 356 6.56 -10.12 -24.02
N LYS A 357 5.94 -10.67 -22.98
CA LYS A 357 4.71 -11.46 -23.08
C LYS A 357 3.68 -10.91 -22.10
N ILE A 358 2.57 -10.42 -22.61
CA ILE A 358 1.44 -9.94 -21.81
C ILE A 358 0.33 -10.97 -21.89
N TRP A 359 -0.25 -11.29 -20.74
CA TRP A 359 -1.47 -12.08 -20.65
C TRP A 359 -2.63 -11.14 -20.29
N GLU A 360 -3.67 -11.08 -21.12
CA GLU A 360 -4.91 -10.30 -20.85
C GLU A 360 -5.77 -10.93 -19.74
N SER A 361 -5.13 -11.21 -18.61
CA SER A 361 -5.68 -11.99 -17.52
C SER A 361 -6.62 -11.20 -16.63
N GLY A 362 -6.71 -9.88 -16.75
CA GLY A 362 -7.39 -9.04 -15.77
C GLY A 362 -8.88 -9.32 -15.59
N GLU A 363 -9.52 -9.97 -16.54
CA GLU A 363 -10.92 -10.42 -16.44
C GLU A 363 -11.10 -11.67 -15.57
N ILE A 364 -10.00 -12.37 -15.25
CA ILE A 364 -9.97 -13.64 -14.52
C ILE A 364 -9.13 -13.51 -13.26
N ILE A 365 -7.87 -13.09 -13.40
CA ILE A 365 -6.86 -13.11 -12.34
C ILE A 365 -6.85 -11.76 -11.60
N VAL A 366 -6.74 -11.83 -10.29
CA VAL A 366 -6.59 -10.70 -9.37
C VAL A 366 -5.10 -10.36 -9.19
N ASN A 367 -4.80 -9.14 -8.77
CA ASN A 367 -3.44 -8.59 -8.71
C ASN A 367 -2.50 -9.21 -7.65
N ASN A 368 -2.96 -10.15 -6.83
CA ASN A 368 -2.13 -10.78 -5.79
C ASN A 368 -1.58 -12.12 -6.29
N TYR A 369 -0.28 -12.33 -6.11
CA TYR A 369 0.38 -13.55 -6.52
C TYR A 369 1.57 -13.91 -5.62
N ALA A 370 2.01 -15.16 -5.70
CA ALA A 370 3.20 -15.65 -5.03
C ALA A 370 3.91 -16.71 -5.90
N LYS A 371 5.24 -16.76 -5.86
CA LYS A 371 6.04 -17.75 -6.60
C LYS A 371 5.83 -19.15 -6.01
N LEU A 372 5.40 -20.13 -6.81
CA LEU A 372 5.30 -21.54 -6.40
C LEU A 372 6.40 -22.42 -6.98
N SER A 373 6.92 -22.04 -8.14
CA SER A 373 8.10 -22.65 -8.76
C SER A 373 8.71 -21.65 -9.75
N GLU A 374 9.75 -22.06 -10.47
CA GLU A 374 10.31 -21.25 -11.56
C GLU A 374 9.36 -21.05 -12.74
N ASP A 375 8.34 -21.90 -12.85
CA ASP A 375 7.40 -21.95 -13.97
C ASP A 375 5.97 -21.63 -13.56
N SER A 376 5.71 -21.43 -12.26
CA SER A 376 4.35 -21.23 -11.76
C SER A 376 4.25 -20.23 -10.62
N VAL A 377 3.13 -19.51 -10.63
CA VAL A 377 2.73 -18.60 -9.56
C VAL A 377 1.35 -18.99 -9.04
N LEU A 378 1.16 -18.89 -7.73
CA LEU A 378 -0.17 -18.91 -7.11
C LEU A 378 -0.83 -17.57 -7.39
N VAL A 379 -2.07 -17.59 -7.87
CA VAL A 379 -2.87 -16.39 -8.10
C VAL A 379 -4.27 -16.60 -7.56
N ASP A 380 -4.95 -15.52 -7.19
CA ASP A 380 -6.39 -15.56 -6.96
C ASP A 380 -7.10 -15.19 -8.27
N ALA A 381 -8.14 -15.94 -8.64
CA ALA A 381 -8.97 -15.64 -9.81
C ALA A 381 -10.44 -15.60 -9.42
N TYR A 382 -11.23 -14.78 -10.11
CA TYR A 382 -12.68 -14.76 -9.95
C TYR A 382 -13.24 -16.15 -10.27
N GLY A 383 -13.97 -16.74 -9.31
CA GLY A 383 -14.58 -18.05 -9.51
C GLY A 383 -15.60 -18.05 -10.64
N LEU A 384 -16.02 -19.26 -11.02
CA LEU A 384 -17.16 -19.47 -11.91
C LEU A 384 -18.41 -18.71 -11.39
N PRO A 385 -19.28 -18.23 -12.30
CA PRO A 385 -20.51 -17.52 -11.93
C PRO A 385 -21.30 -18.20 -10.80
N GLY A 386 -21.82 -17.39 -9.88
CA GLY A 386 -22.65 -17.84 -8.76
C GLY A 386 -21.89 -18.21 -7.48
N THR A 387 -20.55 -18.29 -7.50
CA THR A 387 -19.76 -18.66 -6.31
C THR A 387 -19.30 -17.47 -5.45
N GLY A 388 -19.53 -16.24 -5.90
CA GLY A 388 -19.41 -15.02 -5.08
C GLY A 388 -18.01 -14.64 -4.56
N GLY A 389 -16.95 -15.37 -4.91
CA GLY A 389 -15.61 -15.14 -4.37
C GLY A 389 -14.47 -15.44 -5.34
N THR A 390 -13.26 -15.07 -4.94
CA THR A 390 -12.02 -15.47 -5.62
C THR A 390 -11.62 -16.86 -5.17
N LYS A 391 -11.14 -17.69 -6.09
CA LYS A 391 -10.52 -18.99 -5.80
C LYS A 391 -9.06 -18.97 -6.25
N PRO A 392 -8.15 -19.66 -5.57
CA PRO A 392 -6.80 -19.74 -6.03
C PRO A 392 -6.60 -20.72 -7.17
N PHE A 393 -5.67 -20.36 -8.04
CA PHE A 393 -5.21 -21.15 -9.16
C PHE A 393 -3.69 -21.13 -9.18
N VAL A 394 -3.10 -22.22 -9.68
CA VAL A 394 -1.70 -22.26 -10.08
C VAL A 394 -1.63 -21.84 -11.54
N PHE A 395 -1.04 -20.68 -11.80
CA PHE A 395 -0.78 -20.18 -13.14
C PHE A 395 0.60 -20.63 -13.61
N ASN A 396 0.65 -21.51 -14.62
CA ASN A 396 1.89 -21.90 -15.28
C ASN A 396 2.23 -20.89 -16.39
N ILE A 397 3.33 -20.16 -16.23
CA ILE A 397 3.71 -19.06 -17.14
C ILE A 397 4.26 -19.55 -18.48
N LYS A 398 4.87 -20.74 -18.52
CA LYS A 398 5.40 -21.33 -19.76
C LYS A 398 4.24 -21.76 -20.67
N ASN A 399 3.30 -22.50 -20.10
CA ASN A 399 2.19 -23.10 -20.85
C ASN A 399 0.97 -22.20 -20.96
N SER A 400 0.95 -21.06 -20.25
CA SER A 400 -0.23 -20.17 -20.15
C SER A 400 -1.48 -20.93 -19.68
N THR A 401 -1.36 -21.80 -18.68
CA THR A 401 -2.47 -22.60 -18.14
C THR A 401 -2.76 -22.28 -16.68
N LEU A 402 -4.03 -22.35 -16.30
CA LEU A 402 -4.49 -22.26 -14.91
C LEU A 402 -4.98 -23.62 -14.43
N SER A 403 -4.51 -24.04 -13.26
CA SER A 403 -5.02 -25.24 -12.57
C SER A 403 -5.68 -24.82 -11.26
N PRO A 404 -6.94 -25.22 -10.98
CA PRO A 404 -7.59 -24.89 -9.72
C PRO A 404 -6.86 -25.56 -8.56
N VAL A 405 -6.72 -24.85 -7.43
CA VAL A 405 -6.17 -25.43 -6.20
C VAL A 405 -7.25 -26.29 -5.53
N GLU A 406 -6.95 -27.56 -5.31
CA GLU A 406 -7.86 -28.52 -4.68
C GLU A 406 -7.65 -28.63 -3.17
N THR A 407 -6.48 -28.22 -2.67
CA THR A 407 -6.18 -28.18 -1.24
C THR A 407 -7.03 -27.12 -0.53
N GLU A 408 -7.90 -27.54 0.38
CA GLU A 408 -8.87 -26.67 1.07
C GLU A 408 -8.17 -25.54 1.86
N GLU A 409 -7.07 -25.86 2.50
CA GLU A 409 -6.22 -24.92 3.25
C GLU A 409 -5.62 -23.84 2.35
N GLY A 410 -5.28 -24.22 1.11
CA GLY A 410 -4.77 -23.32 0.09
C GLY A 410 -5.80 -22.30 -0.40
N ASN A 411 -7.09 -22.54 -0.16
CA ASN A 411 -8.21 -21.69 -0.57
C ASN A 411 -8.53 -20.55 0.40
N GLN A 412 -7.85 -20.49 1.54
CA GLN A 412 -8.20 -19.57 2.63
C GLN A 412 -7.54 -18.21 2.45
N GLY A 413 -8.29 -17.12 2.52
CA GLY A 413 -7.71 -15.79 2.74
C GLY A 413 -7.10 -15.08 1.54
N ILE A 414 -6.20 -14.12 1.79
CA ILE A 414 -5.52 -13.29 0.75
C ILE A 414 -4.06 -13.72 0.61
N ILE A 415 -3.56 -13.83 -0.63
CA ILE A 415 -2.16 -14.17 -0.97
C ILE A 415 -1.19 -13.05 -0.65
N TYR A 416 -0.04 -13.42 -0.09
CA TYR A 416 1.17 -12.61 0.04
C TYR A 416 2.39 -13.37 -0.49
N GLU A 417 3.29 -12.66 -1.17
CA GLU A 417 4.57 -13.17 -1.63
C GLU A 417 5.58 -13.32 -0.48
N LEU A 418 6.45 -14.33 -0.57
CA LEU A 418 7.54 -14.59 0.37
C LEU A 418 8.86 -13.89 -0.03
N ASN A 419 8.80 -12.66 -0.56
CA ASN A 419 9.95 -11.84 -0.97
C ASN A 419 10.95 -12.62 -1.87
N GLY A 420 10.48 -13.14 -3.01
CA GLY A 420 11.29 -13.92 -3.96
C GLY A 420 11.54 -15.38 -3.59
N ARG A 421 11.24 -15.82 -2.36
CA ARG A 421 11.28 -17.25 -1.99
C ARG A 421 10.09 -17.99 -2.60
N THR A 422 10.34 -19.23 -3.03
CA THR A 422 9.30 -20.17 -3.43
C THR A 422 8.38 -20.54 -2.26
N GLY A 423 7.09 -20.38 -2.48
CA GLY A 423 6.01 -20.63 -1.55
C GLY A 423 5.07 -19.45 -1.46
N PHE A 424 4.04 -19.61 -0.64
CA PHE A 424 3.01 -18.61 -0.43
C PHE A 424 2.74 -18.41 1.05
N MET A 425 2.22 -17.22 1.37
CA MET A 425 1.58 -16.94 2.64
C MET A 425 0.14 -16.51 2.38
N ARG A 426 -0.84 -17.08 3.08
CA ARG A 426 -2.24 -16.64 2.99
C ARG A 426 -2.82 -16.30 4.33
N ARG A 427 -3.42 -15.13 4.47
CA ARG A 427 -4.08 -14.72 5.73
C ARG A 427 -5.56 -15.03 5.71
N SER A 428 -6.01 -15.83 6.66
CA SER A 428 -7.43 -16.06 6.94
C SER A 428 -7.70 -15.79 8.43
N TYR A 429 -8.42 -14.70 8.73
CA TYR A 429 -8.66 -14.26 10.11
C TYR A 429 -7.36 -14.16 10.94
N GLN A 430 -7.37 -14.63 12.20
CA GLN A 430 -6.21 -14.69 13.12
C GLN A 430 -5.20 -15.80 12.78
N LYS A 431 -5.25 -16.34 11.56
CA LYS A 431 -4.40 -17.44 11.09
C LYS A 431 -3.68 -17.05 9.81
N VAL A 432 -2.48 -17.57 9.67
CA VAL A 432 -1.70 -17.48 8.43
C VAL A 432 -1.35 -18.89 7.97
N TRP A 433 -1.68 -19.20 6.73
CA TRP A 433 -1.28 -20.42 6.06
C TRP A 433 0.01 -20.18 5.30
N ILE A 434 0.95 -21.11 5.40
CA ILE A 434 2.21 -21.07 4.66
C ILE A 434 2.50 -22.43 4.03
N GLY A 435 2.97 -22.45 2.80
CA GLY A 435 3.27 -23.69 2.08
C GLY A 435 3.96 -23.42 0.75
N ASP A 436 4.45 -24.48 0.13
CA ASP A 436 4.96 -24.46 -1.26
C ASP A 436 4.47 -25.66 -2.08
N ASP A 437 3.73 -26.59 -1.46
CA ASP A 437 3.17 -27.77 -2.10
C ASP A 437 1.63 -27.68 -2.09
N LEU A 438 1.02 -27.69 -3.27
CA LEU A 438 -0.42 -27.59 -3.46
C LEU A 438 -0.89 -28.67 -4.42
N GLN A 439 -1.99 -29.33 -4.08
CA GLN A 439 -2.68 -30.21 -5.01
C GLN A 439 -3.47 -29.35 -6.00
N THR A 440 -3.32 -29.65 -7.28
CA THR A 440 -3.96 -28.92 -8.36
C THR A 440 -4.81 -29.86 -9.20
N GLY A 441 -5.98 -29.39 -9.59
CA GLY A 441 -6.83 -30.09 -10.53
C GLY A 441 -6.32 -30.00 -11.97
N LYS A 442 -7.20 -30.33 -12.91
CA LYS A 442 -6.90 -30.31 -14.35
C LYS A 442 -6.53 -28.89 -14.81
N ALA A 443 -5.41 -28.78 -15.52
CA ALA A 443 -4.99 -27.55 -16.15
C ALA A 443 -5.90 -27.16 -17.32
N GLU A 444 -6.29 -25.89 -17.38
CA GLU A 444 -7.05 -25.30 -18.47
C GLU A 444 -6.28 -24.14 -19.11
N SER A 445 -6.48 -23.93 -20.41
CA SER A 445 -5.83 -22.83 -21.14
C SER A 445 -6.37 -21.48 -20.66
N LEU A 446 -5.48 -20.55 -20.30
CA LEU A 446 -5.86 -19.20 -19.86
C LEU A 446 -6.72 -18.52 -20.94
N ASP A 447 -6.34 -18.59 -22.21
CA ASP A 447 -7.08 -17.99 -23.31
C ASP A 447 -8.51 -18.56 -23.45
N ALA A 448 -8.67 -19.87 -23.22
CA ALA A 448 -9.97 -20.52 -23.26
C ALA A 448 -10.87 -20.05 -22.11
N MET A 449 -10.29 -19.91 -20.90
CA MET A 449 -11.01 -19.35 -19.76
C MET A 449 -11.39 -17.89 -20.02
N ILE A 450 -10.50 -17.06 -20.59
CA ILE A 450 -10.78 -15.65 -20.92
C ILE A 450 -11.93 -15.57 -21.92
N ALA A 451 -11.87 -16.38 -22.98
CA ALA A 451 -12.92 -16.44 -23.99
C ALA A 451 -14.27 -16.87 -23.36
N GLY A 452 -14.26 -17.89 -22.49
CA GLY A 452 -15.44 -18.34 -21.75
C GLY A 452 -16.04 -17.24 -20.88
N ARG A 453 -15.22 -16.50 -20.14
CA ARG A 453 -15.67 -15.39 -19.29
C ARG A 453 -16.22 -14.21 -20.09
N LYS A 454 -15.58 -13.87 -21.22
CA LYS A 454 -16.07 -12.83 -22.13
C LYS A 454 -17.43 -13.21 -22.72
N LEU A 455 -17.59 -14.46 -23.16
CA LEU A 455 -18.86 -14.99 -23.67
C LEU A 455 -19.96 -14.96 -22.60
N GLU A 456 -19.64 -15.39 -21.38
CA GLU A 456 -20.58 -15.38 -20.26
C GLU A 456 -21.08 -13.95 -19.95
N LYS A 457 -20.19 -12.96 -19.91
CA LYS A 457 -20.56 -11.55 -19.73
C LYS A 457 -21.46 -11.04 -20.85
N GLN A 458 -21.21 -11.45 -22.09
CA GLN A 458 -22.07 -11.12 -23.22
C GLN A 458 -23.46 -11.73 -23.07
N LEU A 459 -23.56 -13.00 -22.65
CA LEU A 459 -24.84 -13.65 -22.38
C LEU A 459 -25.60 -12.97 -21.25
N GLN A 460 -24.95 -12.66 -20.12
CA GLN A 460 -25.56 -11.93 -19.01
C GLN A 460 -26.06 -10.54 -19.43
N ALA A 461 -25.29 -9.83 -20.27
CA ALA A 461 -25.71 -8.53 -20.80
C ALA A 461 -26.96 -8.68 -21.67
N LEU A 462 -27.01 -9.69 -22.54
CA LEU A 462 -28.18 -9.98 -23.38
C LEU A 462 -29.41 -10.35 -22.55
N GLU A 463 -29.27 -11.23 -21.55
CA GLU A 463 -30.35 -11.59 -20.62
C GLU A 463 -30.87 -10.38 -19.82
N GLN A 464 -29.97 -9.47 -19.44
CA GLN A 464 -30.35 -8.24 -18.77
C GLN A 464 -31.10 -7.29 -19.71
N GLU A 465 -30.66 -7.18 -20.96
CA GLU A 465 -31.36 -6.40 -21.99
C GLU A 465 -32.75 -6.99 -22.29
N GLU A 466 -32.87 -8.31 -22.37
CA GLU A 466 -34.15 -9.00 -22.54
C GLU A 466 -35.09 -8.75 -21.36
N ARG A 467 -34.58 -8.85 -20.12
CA ARG A 467 -35.36 -8.53 -18.91
C ARG A 467 -35.85 -7.09 -18.91
N ILE A 468 -35.00 -6.14 -19.31
CA ILE A 468 -35.37 -4.73 -19.41
C ILE A 468 -36.40 -4.52 -20.54
N ALA A 469 -36.24 -5.19 -21.68
CA ALA A 469 -37.18 -5.12 -22.80
C ALA A 469 -38.55 -5.67 -22.41
N LYS A 470 -38.60 -6.82 -21.74
CA LYS A 470 -39.84 -7.42 -21.23
C LYS A 470 -40.52 -6.53 -20.19
N ALA A 471 -39.76 -6.02 -19.21
CA ALA A 471 -40.29 -5.08 -18.22
C ALA A 471 -40.85 -3.81 -18.87
N ARG A 472 -40.24 -3.34 -19.96
CA ARG A 472 -40.75 -2.20 -20.74
C ARG A 472 -42.03 -2.54 -21.49
N GLU A 473 -42.13 -3.72 -22.10
CA GLU A 473 -43.36 -4.18 -22.76
C GLU A 473 -44.51 -4.31 -21.77
N ASP A 474 -44.26 -4.92 -20.61
CA ASP A 474 -45.25 -5.07 -19.54
C ASP A 474 -45.70 -3.70 -19.00
N ALA A 475 -44.79 -2.74 -18.88
CA ALA A 475 -45.13 -1.37 -18.51
C ALA A 475 -45.99 -0.65 -19.55
N ILE A 476 -45.75 -0.88 -20.85
CA ILE A 476 -46.59 -0.33 -21.93
C ILE A 476 -47.99 -0.95 -21.88
N LYS A 477 -48.10 -2.27 -21.75
CA LYS A 477 -49.40 -2.97 -21.62
C LYS A 477 -50.19 -2.45 -20.42
N ALA A 478 -49.54 -2.32 -19.26
CA ALA A 478 -50.17 -1.76 -18.06
C ALA A 478 -50.69 -0.33 -18.28
N ALA A 479 -49.93 0.52 -18.99
CA ALA A 479 -50.36 1.89 -19.31
C ALA A 479 -51.54 1.92 -20.29
N GLU A 480 -51.57 1.02 -21.27
CA GLU A 480 -52.72 0.87 -22.17
C GLU A 480 -53.98 0.42 -21.43
N ASP A 481 -53.85 -0.55 -20.52
CA ASP A 481 -54.96 -1.06 -19.71
C ASP A 481 -55.53 0.02 -18.80
N ILE A 482 -54.67 0.81 -18.14
CA ILE A 482 -55.08 2.00 -17.37
C ILE A 482 -55.85 2.99 -18.26
N SER A 483 -55.35 3.24 -19.48
CA SER A 483 -56.00 4.14 -20.44
C SER A 483 -57.35 3.60 -20.93
N ARG A 484 -57.51 2.27 -21.06
CA ARG A 484 -58.80 1.63 -21.39
C ARG A 484 -59.77 1.74 -20.22
N MET A 485 -59.34 1.48 -19.00
CA MET A 485 -60.16 1.64 -17.79
C MET A 485 -60.66 3.08 -17.63
N GLN A 486 -59.79 4.08 -17.83
CA GLN A 486 -60.19 5.49 -17.81
C GLN A 486 -61.22 5.83 -18.91
N ARG A 487 -61.04 5.29 -20.12
CA ARG A 487 -62.03 5.48 -21.20
C ARG A 487 -63.37 4.83 -20.87
N GLN A 488 -63.40 3.64 -20.27
CA GLN A 488 -64.63 2.99 -19.83
C GLN A 488 -65.33 3.78 -18.71
N ILE A 489 -64.57 4.29 -17.74
CA ILE A 489 -65.10 5.16 -16.67
C ILE A 489 -65.74 6.43 -17.27
N ASN A 490 -65.09 7.04 -18.26
CA ASN A 490 -65.60 8.24 -18.92
C ASN A 490 -66.80 7.96 -19.85
N ALA A 491 -66.82 6.80 -20.52
CA ALA A 491 -67.89 6.39 -21.43
C ALA A 491 -69.18 5.97 -20.70
N ASN A 492 -69.05 5.34 -19.51
CA ASN A 492 -70.19 4.94 -18.67
C ASN A 492 -70.73 6.10 -17.81
N GLY A 493 -70.84 7.29 -18.41
CA GLY A 493 -71.18 8.57 -17.78
C GLY A 493 -72.03 8.52 -16.51
N ARG A 494 -71.55 9.19 -15.46
CA ARG A 494 -72.31 9.61 -14.26
C ARG A 494 -73.14 8.52 -13.55
N ALA A 495 -72.68 7.28 -13.51
CA ALA A 495 -73.10 6.40 -12.41
C ALA A 495 -72.39 6.85 -11.12
N ASN A 496 -73.15 7.02 -10.05
CA ASN A 496 -72.73 7.41 -8.70
C ASN A 496 -71.66 6.47 -8.10
N ILE A 497 -70.42 6.51 -8.61
CA ILE A 497 -69.31 5.76 -8.01
C ILE A 497 -68.83 6.56 -6.80
N ASN A 498 -69.12 6.03 -5.61
CA ASN A 498 -68.66 6.59 -4.35
C ASN A 498 -67.11 6.61 -4.33
N PRO A 499 -66.45 7.78 -4.22
CA PRO A 499 -64.99 7.91 -4.25
C PRO A 499 -64.26 7.04 -3.23
N ALA A 500 -64.92 6.69 -2.12
CA ALA A 500 -64.35 5.81 -1.10
C ALA A 500 -64.14 4.37 -1.60
N GLN A 501 -65.09 3.82 -2.37
CA GLN A 501 -65.00 2.45 -2.91
C GLN A 501 -63.96 2.34 -4.03
N LEU A 502 -63.81 3.39 -4.84
CA LEU A 502 -62.76 3.44 -5.86
C LEU A 502 -61.36 3.50 -5.22
N ARG A 503 -61.21 4.27 -4.13
CA ARG A 503 -59.95 4.33 -3.40
C ARG A 503 -59.60 3.01 -2.74
N GLU A 504 -60.58 2.31 -2.18
CA GLU A 504 -60.36 1.01 -1.53
C GLU A 504 -60.03 -0.10 -2.54
N SER A 505 -60.68 -0.12 -3.71
CA SER A 505 -60.34 -1.08 -4.78
C SER A 505 -58.93 -0.84 -5.35
N LEU A 506 -58.52 0.41 -5.56
CA LEU A 506 -57.15 0.75 -5.98
C LEU A 506 -56.09 0.36 -4.92
N LEU A 507 -56.40 0.52 -3.63
CA LEU A 507 -55.52 0.10 -2.55
C LEU A 507 -55.38 -1.43 -2.48
N ARG A 508 -56.48 -2.18 -2.62
CA ARG A 508 -56.43 -3.66 -2.68
C ARG A 508 -55.68 -4.16 -3.90
N GLN A 509 -55.85 -3.51 -5.05
CA GLN A 509 -55.13 -3.88 -6.27
C GLN A 509 -53.62 -3.60 -6.14
N ALA A 510 -53.25 -2.46 -5.52
CA ALA A 510 -51.86 -2.12 -5.21
C ALA A 510 -51.24 -3.11 -4.21
N GLU A 511 -51.98 -3.54 -3.18
CA GLU A 511 -51.56 -4.59 -2.26
C GLU A 511 -51.38 -5.94 -2.97
N GLN A 512 -52.30 -6.34 -3.85
CA GLN A 512 -52.18 -7.59 -4.63
C GLN A 512 -50.97 -7.59 -5.57
N SER A 513 -50.64 -6.47 -6.20
CA SER A 513 -49.42 -6.33 -7.00
C SER A 513 -48.13 -6.37 -6.14
N ARG A 514 -48.19 -5.90 -4.87
CA ARG A 514 -47.07 -6.08 -3.93
C ARG A 514 -46.88 -7.55 -3.56
N TYR A 515 -47.96 -8.31 -3.35
CA TYR A 515 -47.87 -9.73 -3.04
C TYR A 515 -47.36 -10.59 -4.21
N THR A 516 -47.64 -10.23 -5.47
CA THR A 516 -47.13 -10.98 -6.64
C THR A 516 -45.69 -10.61 -7.02
N SER A 517 -45.25 -9.36 -6.80
CA SER A 517 -43.84 -8.97 -7.01
C SER A 517 -42.89 -9.51 -5.93
N ALA A 518 -43.34 -9.63 -4.69
CA ALA A 518 -42.54 -10.15 -3.57
C ALA A 518 -42.21 -11.66 -3.69
N ALA A 519 -42.92 -12.41 -4.54
CA ALA A 519 -42.69 -13.84 -4.75
C ALA A 519 -41.60 -14.16 -5.80
N ALA A 520 -41.06 -13.16 -6.51
CA ALA A 520 -40.12 -13.36 -7.62
C ALA A 520 -38.67 -12.92 -7.33
N GLU A 521 -38.37 -12.31 -6.18
CA GLU A 521 -37.01 -11.91 -5.81
C GLU A 521 -36.42 -12.84 -4.74
N ALA A 522 -35.64 -13.83 -5.18
CA ALA A 522 -34.63 -14.45 -4.32
C ALA A 522 -33.48 -13.46 -4.10
N PRO A 523 -32.84 -13.43 -2.92
CA PRO A 523 -31.78 -12.48 -2.63
C PRO A 523 -30.54 -12.80 -3.46
N VAL A 524 -30.22 -11.92 -4.41
CA VAL A 524 -28.94 -11.96 -5.14
C VAL A 524 -27.85 -11.45 -4.20
N ALA A 525 -26.85 -12.29 -3.94
CA ALA A 525 -25.68 -11.91 -3.14
C ALA A 525 -24.96 -10.71 -3.76
N GLU A 526 -24.69 -9.71 -2.92
CA GLU A 526 -24.02 -8.46 -3.23
C GLU A 526 -22.56 -8.69 -3.67
N PRO A 527 -22.12 -8.20 -4.85
CA PRO A 527 -20.74 -8.38 -5.29
C PRO A 527 -19.77 -7.51 -4.49
N ALA A 528 -18.60 -8.09 -4.16
CA ALA A 528 -17.51 -7.44 -3.43
C ALA A 528 -16.93 -6.18 -4.12
N PRO A 529 -16.38 -5.21 -3.36
CA PRO A 529 -16.01 -3.87 -3.82
C PRO A 529 -14.96 -3.82 -4.93
N MET A 530 -15.18 -2.99 -5.95
CA MET A 530 -14.15 -2.55 -6.90
C MET A 530 -13.40 -1.33 -6.34
N ALA A 531 -12.06 -1.39 -6.30
CA ALA A 531 -11.21 -0.26 -5.94
C ALA A 531 -11.20 0.81 -7.05
N PRO A 532 -11.10 2.12 -6.71
CA PRO A 532 -11.14 3.21 -7.69
C PRO A 532 -9.85 3.26 -8.53
N SER A 533 -9.99 3.14 -9.86
CA SER A 533 -8.88 3.27 -10.81
C SER A 533 -8.52 4.74 -11.04
N THR A 534 -7.28 5.13 -10.72
CA THR A 534 -6.68 6.40 -11.10
C THR A 534 -6.10 6.33 -12.52
N ASN A 535 -6.96 6.43 -13.53
CA ASN A 535 -6.52 6.57 -14.91
C ASN A 535 -6.16 8.03 -15.23
N VAL A 536 -4.89 8.28 -15.55
CA VAL A 536 -4.45 9.51 -16.23
C VAL A 536 -4.59 9.28 -17.73
N TYR A 537 -5.54 9.98 -18.37
CA TYR A 537 -5.89 9.77 -19.77
C TYR A 537 -5.02 10.62 -20.71
N THR A 538 -4.53 10.02 -21.79
CA THR A 538 -3.80 10.69 -22.88
C THR A 538 -4.74 11.44 -23.83
N ALA A 539 -4.22 12.40 -24.60
CA ALA A 539 -5.00 13.19 -25.55
C ALA A 539 -5.72 12.33 -26.62
N SER A 540 -5.11 11.22 -27.06
CA SER A 540 -5.74 10.29 -28.02
C SER A 540 -6.90 9.49 -27.43
N ALA A 541 -6.84 9.15 -26.13
CA ALA A 541 -7.95 8.52 -25.42
C ALA A 541 -9.12 9.50 -25.25
N ASN A 542 -8.85 10.81 -25.09
CA ASN A 542 -9.88 11.84 -25.06
C ASN A 542 -10.53 12.07 -26.44
N GLU A 543 -9.78 11.95 -27.53
CA GLU A 543 -10.28 12.04 -28.91
C GLU A 543 -11.18 10.85 -29.27
N ALA A 544 -10.72 9.61 -28.99
CA ALA A 544 -11.49 8.39 -29.22
C ALA A 544 -12.76 8.35 -28.36
N ARG A 545 -12.68 8.87 -27.12
CA ARG A 545 -13.84 9.03 -26.24
C ARG A 545 -14.79 10.12 -26.73
N ARG A 546 -14.31 11.24 -27.28
CA ARG A 546 -15.18 12.22 -27.96
C ARG A 546 -15.94 11.60 -29.13
N GLN A 547 -15.27 10.77 -29.94
CA GLN A 547 -15.92 10.06 -31.04
C GLN A 547 -16.94 9.01 -30.57
N ALA A 548 -16.65 8.27 -29.50
CA ALA A 548 -17.59 7.33 -28.87
C ALA A 548 -18.80 8.04 -28.21
N ILE A 549 -18.59 9.23 -27.65
CA ILE A 549 -19.66 10.09 -27.09
C ILE A 549 -20.57 10.61 -28.21
N LEU A 550 -20.02 10.98 -29.37
CA LEU A 550 -20.80 11.41 -30.53
C LEU A 550 -21.66 10.30 -31.15
N THR A 551 -21.23 9.04 -31.02
CA THR A 551 -21.95 7.86 -31.54
C THR A 551 -22.99 7.29 -30.57
N THR A 552 -22.92 7.59 -29.27
CA THR A 552 -23.84 7.03 -28.26
C THR A 552 -25.03 7.96 -27.95
N LYS A 553 -25.87 8.25 -28.96
CA LYS A 553 -27.04 9.14 -28.82
C LYS A 553 -28.14 8.63 -27.85
N ASN A 554 -28.14 7.35 -27.49
CA ASN A 554 -29.16 6.74 -26.63
C ASN A 554 -28.83 6.71 -25.13
N ARG A 555 -27.61 7.08 -24.70
CA ARG A 555 -27.23 7.14 -23.27
C ARG A 555 -27.36 8.54 -22.65
N MET A 556 -27.51 9.61 -23.44
CA MET A 556 -27.56 10.96 -22.88
C MET A 556 -28.89 11.26 -22.18
N VAL A 557 -28.87 12.19 -21.21
CA VAL A 557 -30.07 12.67 -20.50
C VAL A 557 -30.92 13.56 -21.42
N GLY A 558 -31.41 13.00 -22.54
CA GLY A 558 -32.20 13.74 -23.54
C GLY A 558 -31.49 14.96 -24.12
N ASN A 559 -32.25 15.84 -24.75
CA ASN A 559 -31.76 17.13 -25.26
C ASN A 559 -31.54 18.09 -24.08
N ILE A 560 -30.35 18.06 -23.48
CA ILE A 560 -29.94 19.06 -22.49
C ILE A 560 -29.73 20.40 -23.22
N PRO A 561 -30.35 21.52 -22.76
CA PRO A 561 -30.15 22.82 -23.38
C PRO A 561 -28.67 23.19 -23.48
N SER A 562 -28.25 23.74 -24.62
CA SER A 562 -26.85 24.10 -24.86
C SER A 562 -26.33 25.16 -23.89
N ASN A 563 -27.21 25.96 -23.27
CA ASN A 563 -26.88 26.94 -22.24
C ASN A 563 -27.01 26.40 -20.81
N ALA A 564 -27.32 25.12 -20.62
CA ALA A 564 -27.43 24.53 -19.29
C ALA A 564 -26.09 24.52 -18.56
N ARG A 565 -26.12 24.62 -17.23
CA ARG A 565 -24.95 24.45 -16.37
C ARG A 565 -25.11 23.22 -15.48
N VAL A 566 -24.01 22.54 -15.17
CA VAL A 566 -24.02 21.37 -14.28
C VAL A 566 -23.60 21.80 -12.88
N GLU A 567 -24.49 21.63 -11.90
CA GLU A 567 -24.17 21.82 -10.49
C GLU A 567 -24.16 20.47 -9.79
N ALA A 568 -23.13 20.20 -9.00
CA ALA A 568 -22.91 18.90 -8.37
C ALA A 568 -22.90 19.01 -6.84
N ILE A 569 -23.52 18.04 -6.17
CA ILE A 569 -23.48 17.87 -4.73
C ILE A 569 -22.89 16.50 -4.42
N GLY A 570 -21.99 16.47 -3.45
CA GLY A 570 -21.20 15.31 -3.11
C GLY A 570 -21.14 15.05 -1.62
N VAL A 571 -21.54 13.86 -1.17
CA VAL A 571 -21.45 13.47 0.24
C VAL A 571 -20.82 12.10 0.45
N TYR A 572 -20.24 11.85 1.62
CA TYR A 572 -19.92 10.48 2.01
C TYR A 572 -21.19 9.81 2.54
N GLU A 573 -21.85 10.45 3.52
CA GLU A 573 -23.07 9.94 4.15
C GLU A 573 -24.08 11.06 4.52
N THR A 574 -25.27 10.68 4.99
CA THR A 574 -26.18 11.64 5.64
C THR A 574 -25.67 11.95 7.04
N LYS A 575 -25.83 13.20 7.50
CA LYS A 575 -25.52 13.53 8.89
C LYS A 575 -26.38 12.69 9.83
N ASP A 576 -25.72 12.08 10.82
CA ASP A 576 -26.31 11.18 11.81
C ASP A 576 -26.99 9.93 11.20
N ARG A 577 -26.63 9.57 9.95
CA ARG A 577 -27.24 8.46 9.18
C ARG A 577 -28.76 8.56 9.11
N SER A 578 -29.27 9.80 9.10
CA SER A 578 -30.69 10.08 9.16
C SER A 578 -31.46 9.41 8.00
N PRO A 579 -32.52 8.65 8.29
CA PRO A 579 -33.38 8.05 7.26
C PRO A 579 -34.20 9.11 6.50
N ALA A 580 -34.24 10.35 7.01
CA ALA A 580 -34.90 11.46 6.34
C ALA A 580 -34.19 11.84 5.03
N GLY A 581 -32.92 11.49 4.86
CA GLY A 581 -32.14 11.85 3.68
C GLY A 581 -31.57 13.28 3.73
N ILE A 582 -31.21 13.79 2.56
CA ILE A 582 -30.62 15.13 2.37
C ILE A 582 -31.57 15.98 1.54
N SER A 583 -31.88 17.19 2.03
CA SER A 583 -32.71 18.14 1.30
C SER A 583 -31.87 19.00 0.36
N VAL A 584 -32.28 19.10 -0.90
CA VAL A 584 -31.62 19.96 -1.89
C VAL A 584 -32.62 21.00 -2.37
N ILE A 585 -32.38 22.26 -2.01
CA ILE A 585 -33.21 23.39 -2.42
C ILE A 585 -32.71 23.88 -3.77
N VAL A 586 -33.55 23.75 -4.81
CA VAL A 586 -33.27 24.21 -6.17
C VAL A 586 -33.93 25.57 -6.34
N LYS A 587 -33.12 26.63 -6.34
CA LYS A 587 -33.58 28.00 -6.46
C LYS A 587 -33.92 28.37 -7.92
N LYS A 588 -34.65 29.47 -8.07
CA LYS A 588 -34.89 30.09 -9.39
C LYS A 588 -33.56 30.42 -10.07
N SER A 589 -33.42 30.05 -11.34
CA SER A 589 -32.24 30.35 -12.15
C SER A 589 -32.66 30.78 -13.55
N ASP A 590 -31.89 31.71 -14.13
CA ASP A 590 -32.01 32.19 -15.50
C ASP A 590 -31.55 31.14 -16.54
N LYS A 591 -30.72 30.18 -16.12
CA LYS A 591 -30.19 29.10 -16.95
C LYS A 591 -30.72 27.74 -16.51
N PRO A 592 -30.93 26.80 -17.44
CA PRO A 592 -31.28 25.43 -17.07
C PRO A 592 -30.16 24.77 -16.26
N ILE A 593 -30.51 24.06 -15.20
CA ILE A 593 -29.57 23.38 -14.30
C ILE A 593 -29.68 21.87 -14.54
N VAL A 594 -28.54 21.22 -14.69
CA VAL A 594 -28.43 19.77 -14.53
C VAL A 594 -27.82 19.50 -13.16
N LEU A 595 -28.56 18.77 -12.32
CA LEU A 595 -28.13 18.48 -10.96
C LEU A 595 -27.47 17.10 -10.90
N MET A 596 -26.19 17.08 -10.52
CA MET A 596 -25.40 15.86 -10.33
C MET A 596 -25.29 15.55 -8.83
N LEU A 597 -25.94 14.50 -8.36
CA LEU A 597 -25.96 14.09 -6.96
C LEU A 597 -25.05 12.88 -6.78
N SER A 598 -24.11 12.94 -5.84
CA SER A 598 -23.22 11.81 -5.58
C SER A 598 -23.04 11.48 -4.10
N ALA A 599 -23.10 10.19 -3.76
CA ALA A 599 -22.91 9.70 -2.40
C ALA A 599 -22.09 8.41 -2.35
N TYR A 600 -21.33 8.18 -1.27
CA TYR A 600 -20.74 6.87 -0.99
C TYR A 600 -21.79 5.92 -0.40
N GLU A 601 -22.38 6.32 0.73
CA GLU A 601 -23.46 5.58 1.38
C GLU A 601 -24.79 5.71 0.64
N SER A 602 -25.76 4.86 0.99
CA SER A 602 -27.11 4.94 0.44
C SER A 602 -27.80 6.20 0.96
N VAL A 603 -27.99 7.20 0.07
CA VAL A 603 -28.59 8.50 0.40
C VAL A 603 -29.90 8.69 -0.36
N ARG A 604 -30.93 9.12 0.38
CA ARG A 604 -32.16 9.68 -0.19
C ARG A 604 -32.00 11.19 -0.37
N TRP A 605 -32.11 11.66 -1.60
CA TRP A 605 -32.09 13.07 -1.96
C TRP A 605 -33.51 13.60 -2.12
N ASN A 606 -33.88 14.60 -1.32
CA ASN A 606 -35.19 15.24 -1.38
C ASN A 606 -35.08 16.60 -2.06
N LEU A 607 -35.52 16.69 -3.32
CA LEU A 607 -35.46 17.93 -4.09
C LEU A 607 -36.64 18.84 -3.74
N ILE A 608 -36.32 20.07 -3.33
CA ILE A 608 -37.30 21.12 -3.04
C ILE A 608 -37.12 22.20 -4.09
N LYS A 609 -37.98 22.21 -5.10
CA LYS A 609 -37.92 23.18 -6.21
C LYS A 609 -38.70 24.45 -5.85
N GLU A 610 -38.02 25.58 -5.86
CA GLU A 610 -38.68 26.88 -5.75
C GLU A 610 -39.47 27.21 -7.02
N SER A 611 -40.45 28.11 -6.91
CA SER A 611 -41.18 28.61 -8.07
C SER A 611 -40.21 29.30 -9.04
N GLY A 612 -40.19 28.87 -10.30
CA GLY A 612 -39.25 29.34 -11.32
C GLY A 612 -37.90 28.61 -11.34
N ALA A 613 -37.70 27.55 -10.54
CA ALA A 613 -36.53 26.69 -10.66
C ALA A 613 -36.46 26.03 -12.06
N ASN A 614 -35.37 26.25 -12.78
CA ASN A 614 -35.17 25.75 -14.13
C ASN A 614 -34.32 24.46 -14.12
N LEU A 615 -34.88 23.38 -13.56
CA LEU A 615 -34.17 22.10 -13.45
C LEU A 615 -34.38 21.23 -14.69
N ALA A 616 -33.36 21.13 -15.55
CA ALA A 616 -33.40 20.39 -16.81
C ALA A 616 -33.30 18.88 -16.62
N ALA A 617 -32.46 18.43 -15.68
CA ALA A 617 -32.21 17.01 -15.43
C ALA A 617 -31.62 16.76 -14.05
N VAL A 618 -31.79 15.53 -13.55
CA VAL A 618 -31.13 15.04 -12.34
C VAL A 618 -30.36 13.76 -12.68
N ILE A 619 -29.12 13.69 -12.23
CA ILE A 619 -28.27 12.50 -12.36
C ILE A 619 -27.78 12.17 -10.95
N ALA A 620 -28.20 11.04 -10.41
CA ALA A 620 -27.77 10.54 -9.11
C ALA A 620 -26.88 9.31 -9.30
N THR A 621 -25.68 9.36 -8.72
CA THR A 621 -24.65 8.33 -8.81
C THR A 621 -24.08 8.04 -7.43
N GLY A 622 -23.56 6.84 -7.22
CA GLY A 622 -22.93 6.52 -5.95
C GLY A 622 -22.37 5.12 -5.92
N TYR A 623 -21.59 4.83 -4.88
CA TYR A 623 -21.17 3.46 -4.60
C TYR A 623 -22.42 2.61 -4.30
N ASN A 624 -23.22 3.06 -3.33
CA ASN A 624 -24.58 2.57 -3.10
C ASN A 624 -25.58 3.32 -3.99
N LEU A 625 -26.67 2.65 -4.37
CA LEU A 625 -27.68 3.24 -5.26
C LEU A 625 -28.47 4.34 -4.52
N PRO A 626 -28.44 5.60 -4.98
CA PRO A 626 -29.15 6.67 -4.32
C PRO A 626 -30.65 6.64 -4.63
N GLN A 627 -31.45 7.23 -3.76
CA GLN A 627 -32.87 7.51 -4.02
C GLN A 627 -33.06 8.99 -4.30
N VAL A 628 -33.95 9.36 -5.22
CA VAL A 628 -34.28 10.77 -5.49
C VAL A 628 -35.79 10.96 -5.38
N THR A 629 -36.22 11.92 -4.59
CA THR A 629 -37.61 12.35 -4.46
C THR A 629 -37.73 13.85 -4.78
N GLY A 630 -38.94 14.34 -5.08
CA GLY A 630 -39.16 15.77 -5.34
C GLY A 630 -38.72 16.29 -6.72
N ALA A 631 -38.17 15.43 -7.59
CA ALA A 631 -37.81 15.82 -8.96
C ALA A 631 -39.02 16.18 -9.84
N GLY A 632 -40.22 15.68 -9.51
CA GLY A 632 -41.43 15.87 -10.31
C GLY A 632 -41.28 15.24 -11.70
N VAL A 633 -41.65 15.95 -12.76
CA VAL A 633 -41.51 15.50 -14.16
C VAL A 633 -40.09 15.66 -14.73
N THR A 634 -39.13 16.16 -13.94
CA THR A 634 -37.74 16.32 -14.39
C THR A 634 -37.11 14.94 -14.61
N LYS A 635 -36.52 14.74 -15.79
CA LYS A 635 -35.84 13.50 -16.13
C LYS A 635 -34.74 13.19 -15.10
N THR A 636 -34.85 12.04 -14.47
CA THR A 636 -33.95 11.60 -13.41
C THR A 636 -33.28 10.29 -13.81
N VAL A 637 -31.95 10.26 -13.73
CA VAL A 637 -31.13 9.06 -13.96
C VAL A 637 -30.50 8.65 -12.64
N ILE A 638 -30.71 7.40 -12.24
CA ILE A 638 -30.12 6.82 -11.02
C ILE A 638 -29.23 5.66 -11.46
N LYS A 639 -27.97 5.63 -11.00
CA LYS A 639 -27.02 4.57 -11.36
C LYS A 639 -26.01 4.32 -10.22
N HIS A 640 -25.40 3.14 -10.24
CA HIS A 640 -24.11 2.96 -9.58
C HIS A 640 -23.02 3.70 -10.36
N GLY A 641 -22.01 4.22 -9.65
CA GLY A 641 -20.89 4.87 -10.32
C GLY A 641 -20.01 5.64 -9.36
N ASN A 642 -19.34 6.64 -9.94
CA ASN A 642 -18.40 7.47 -9.20
C ASN A 642 -19.12 8.34 -8.18
N TYR A 643 -18.43 8.65 -7.09
CA TYR A 643 -18.86 9.61 -6.09
C TYR A 643 -17.70 10.54 -5.74
N ALA A 644 -18.04 11.72 -5.24
CA ALA A 644 -17.08 12.65 -4.69
C ALA A 644 -17.71 13.40 -3.54
N TYR A 645 -16.98 13.65 -2.47
CA TYR A 645 -17.39 14.59 -1.41
C TYR A 645 -16.30 15.64 -1.12
N GLN A 646 -15.17 15.55 -1.82
CA GLN A 646 -14.05 16.50 -1.78
C GLN A 646 -13.70 16.89 -3.22
N GLN A 647 -13.52 18.17 -3.48
CA GLN A 647 -13.20 18.68 -4.81
C GLN A 647 -11.76 18.32 -5.24
N SER A 648 -10.83 18.20 -4.30
CA SER A 648 -9.42 17.86 -4.55
C SER A 648 -9.15 16.36 -4.73
N GLY A 649 -10.16 15.49 -4.57
CA GLY A 649 -10.00 14.04 -4.63
C GLY A 649 -10.10 13.47 -6.05
N SER A 650 -9.54 12.28 -6.25
CA SER A 650 -9.67 11.51 -7.50
C SER A 650 -11.14 11.23 -7.85
N GLY A 651 -12.00 11.05 -6.83
CA GLY A 651 -13.45 10.89 -6.99
C GLY A 651 -14.11 12.06 -7.71
N TYR A 652 -13.69 13.31 -7.45
CA TYR A 652 -14.23 14.49 -8.15
C TYR A 652 -13.87 14.47 -9.64
N THR A 653 -12.66 14.05 -9.99
CA THR A 653 -12.23 13.92 -11.39
C THR A 653 -13.09 12.89 -12.11
N ALA A 654 -13.35 11.74 -11.48
CA ALA A 654 -14.21 10.70 -12.04
C ALA A 654 -15.69 11.17 -12.17
N LEU A 655 -16.21 11.87 -11.16
CA LEU A 655 -17.55 12.46 -11.19
C LEU A 655 -17.69 13.54 -12.28
N ASN A 656 -16.66 14.36 -12.49
CA ASN A 656 -16.63 15.36 -13.56
C ASN A 656 -16.58 14.71 -14.95
N ASN A 657 -15.85 13.60 -15.09
CA ASN A 657 -15.85 12.80 -16.32
C ASN A 657 -17.22 12.18 -16.61
N ASP A 658 -17.96 11.80 -15.56
CA ASP A 658 -19.35 11.37 -15.70
C ASP A 658 -20.24 12.54 -16.13
N ALA A 659 -20.15 13.71 -15.49
CA ALA A 659 -20.90 14.90 -15.92
C ALA A 659 -20.66 15.20 -17.41
N MET A 660 -19.41 15.18 -17.85
CA MET A 660 -19.05 15.35 -19.27
C MET A 660 -19.67 14.28 -20.16
N MET A 661 -19.66 13.01 -19.75
CA MET A 661 -20.23 11.90 -20.52
C MET A 661 -21.75 12.01 -20.65
N TRP A 662 -22.45 12.36 -19.58
CA TRP A 662 -23.91 12.36 -19.53
C TRP A 662 -24.54 13.64 -20.05
N THR A 663 -23.80 14.75 -19.98
CA THR A 663 -24.32 16.09 -20.29
C THR A 663 -23.57 16.82 -21.39
N GLY A 664 -22.40 16.33 -21.81
CA GLY A 664 -21.48 17.07 -22.68
C GLY A 664 -20.83 18.29 -22.02
N LYS A 665 -21.03 18.50 -20.71
CA LYS A 665 -20.57 19.68 -19.96
C LYS A 665 -19.88 19.26 -18.66
N PRO A 666 -18.84 20.00 -18.22
CA PRO A 666 -18.19 19.74 -16.95
C PRO A 666 -19.03 20.29 -15.80
N ILE A 667 -18.70 19.84 -14.58
CA ILE A 667 -19.25 20.39 -13.34
C ILE A 667 -18.82 21.86 -13.20
N SER A 668 -19.78 22.77 -13.27
CA SER A 668 -19.54 24.21 -13.14
C SER A 668 -19.45 24.68 -11.69
N LYS A 669 -20.11 23.96 -10.78
CA LYS A 669 -20.11 24.25 -9.34
C LYS A 669 -20.23 22.94 -8.56
N PHE A 670 -19.41 22.77 -7.53
CA PHE A 670 -19.41 21.58 -6.69
C PHE A 670 -19.56 21.96 -5.22
N GLN A 671 -20.44 21.26 -4.51
CA GLN A 671 -20.61 21.37 -3.06
C GLN A 671 -20.37 19.99 -2.44
N GLY A 672 -19.25 19.84 -1.75
CA GLY A 672 -18.82 18.59 -1.12
C GLY A 672 -18.82 18.68 0.40
N ALA A 673 -19.30 17.63 1.09
CA ALA A 673 -19.18 17.51 2.55
C ALA A 673 -19.06 16.03 2.95
N TYR A 674 -18.32 15.70 4.01
CA TYR A 674 -18.28 14.31 4.49
C TYR A 674 -19.70 13.84 4.89
N ALA A 675 -20.40 14.60 5.72
CA ALA A 675 -21.79 14.35 6.08
C ALA A 675 -22.68 15.55 5.71
N GLY A 676 -23.83 15.31 5.06
CA GLY A 676 -24.72 16.36 4.59
C GLY A 676 -26.14 16.31 5.19
N THR A 677 -26.80 17.46 5.26
CA THR A 677 -28.22 17.60 5.65
C THR A 677 -29.02 18.42 4.63
N VAL A 678 -28.50 19.60 4.26
CA VAL A 678 -29.16 20.53 3.36
C VAL A 678 -28.14 21.17 2.42
N PHE A 679 -28.49 21.26 1.14
CA PHE A 679 -27.72 21.98 0.12
C PHE A 679 -28.62 22.90 -0.69
N VAL A 680 -28.02 23.93 -1.30
CA VAL A 680 -28.74 24.91 -2.11
C VAL A 680 -28.04 25.07 -3.46
N VAL A 681 -28.79 24.93 -4.55
CA VAL A 681 -28.28 25.07 -5.94
C VAL A 681 -29.12 26.10 -6.71
N GLY A 682 -28.59 26.58 -7.83
CA GLY A 682 -29.29 27.56 -8.67
C GLY A 682 -29.05 29.03 -8.32
N ASN A 683 -28.03 29.32 -7.50
CA ASN A 683 -27.54 30.67 -7.23
C ASN A 683 -26.52 31.16 -8.25
#